data_AF-A0A820A338-F1
#
_entry.id   AF-A0A820A338-F1
#
_cell.length_a   1.000
_cell.length_b   1.000
_cell.length_c   1.000
_cell.angle_alpha   90.00
_cell.angle_beta   90.00
_cell.angle_gamma   90.00
#
_symmetry.space_group_name_H-M   'P 1'
#
loop_
_entity.id
_entity.type
_entity.pdbx_description
1 polymer ?
#
loop_
_entity_poly.entity_id
_entity_poly.type
_entity_poly.pdbx_seq_one_letter_code
_entity_poly.pdbx_strand_id
1 'polypeptide(L)'
;YQIPFNENENNSNEFITNSDVLLIGFHHAAFDRASRSIFFNDLCLAYNTNAISIEDDDESLQYIDYSIHERLIDMTTSRAFWYSQLEEYNLESQLLLPVDRHRLTNDHRSSSACVTQISFDNEISQSFLDYASIHHVTPFQLGLSILYAFLFKLTHGENDLCISCLNANRHKTELQNIIGMFVSTLPYRIQLDSHWSFDKLVEFVREKCLSLLEHSHYPLQHILASLHINQSNISFLETVYDFITISSQSDELSLDGTRFKQVSFEQSSEVAKFDFMLMFVYNPILENNRLSFRLTCSHDLFDEITVTNIGRRLEYCFQQLFSSNRTMNRIDTCFTAISKFNLILPEETEEMEDVMFCRQSHIVNKAPASFAQIQLWYNESIHFTRHISQVPVYNMPFIYHLHLHHTLSVQHLRHALHLTVIKHQSLHTSLLFDTEKSVVMQRIIDMNDNRKQLFTFIESTYKTQEQLNGILFDEKYSPHLFDLTQGLVFRCHIVYYKQISSNYLVSNKDTLIFNFHHSLFDLSSMQVFLHDLNQAYTTGQLLYDDNTSLRYLDYAVTERQMSMTGASMFWLDTLYDYQLDQSLSLPYDRYRLTNGHRTCHATSVSFDFGQDVSHDFLTYALSNNISLEHLTFAMYFIFLFKLTNGQTDLCISMNINNNRYRDELKSIIGLFENVIPLRCQLDLHWCFHQLLEHVREITTNSMKYSYFPLQRILDQHSHVSKHAFLDTSLEFISYKNNNTMMIGDSQLLPASSSFNMNEDEILNISDFSLSIYHDWNMNQLSCTINASLDLFNRETVEKISQRFHSMSHQLSTSMVDNQMNKPIYELSLTLSNKQYLIQSLNNTQISFSSAPSTCIHHEFVHQVMKHPQKLAVELDEQSLTYCELLYYVQVLSLTLLNEYHVVTGEIICQCIERSLSMVIGIMAIEMAGGVYCPLSPRDPQHRLHALIQQTQSRCAFVHHLTKTKFDDDIITLDIDSILIMNDLNSNMDNNCFSSVVVKGEDIAYIIFTSGSTGIPKAVR
;
A
#
# COMPACT_ATOMS: atom_id res chain seq x y z
N TYR A 1 68.01 -32.28 11.53
CA TYR A 1 68.29 -33.18 12.66
C TYR A 1 68.04 -34.60 12.20
N GLN A 2 69.11 -35.38 11.99
CA GLN A 2 69.01 -36.82 11.69
C GLN A 2 68.63 -37.57 12.97
N ILE A 3 67.57 -38.37 12.91
CA ILE A 3 67.24 -39.37 13.93
C ILE A 3 67.32 -40.75 13.23
N PRO A 4 68.00 -41.75 13.81
CA PRO A 4 68.28 -43.02 13.15
C PRO A 4 67.05 -43.92 13.15
N PHE A 5 66.76 -44.56 12.02
CA PHE A 5 65.87 -45.71 11.94
C PHE A 5 66.54 -46.89 12.63
N ASN A 6 66.00 -47.31 13.77
CA ASN A 6 66.41 -48.55 14.43
C ASN A 6 65.62 -49.70 13.78
N GLU A 7 66.33 -50.54 13.03
CA GLU A 7 65.84 -51.84 12.59
C GLU A 7 65.70 -52.79 13.78
N ASN A 8 64.58 -53.51 13.82
CA ASN A 8 64.20 -54.63 14.69
C ASN A 8 63.29 -54.32 15.89
N GLU A 9 61.99 -54.21 15.62
CA GLU A 9 60.93 -54.82 16.44
C GLU A 9 59.67 -55.06 15.57
N ASN A 10 59.45 -56.32 15.15
CA ASN A 10 58.19 -56.92 14.67
C ASN A 10 57.17 -56.04 13.91
N ASN A 11 57.34 -55.96 12.59
CA ASN A 11 56.42 -55.40 11.60
C ASN A 11 55.11 -56.20 11.44
N SER A 12 54.11 -55.94 12.29
CA SER A 12 52.72 -56.34 11.96
C SER A 12 51.64 -55.32 12.33
N ASN A 13 51.99 -54.12 12.81
CA ASN A 13 51.04 -53.09 13.25
C ASN A 13 51.15 -51.75 12.49
N GLU A 14 51.86 -51.68 11.36
CA GLU A 14 52.07 -50.43 10.61
C GLU A 14 51.04 -50.14 9.50
N PHE A 15 50.04 -51.00 9.30
CA PHE A 15 49.06 -50.82 8.22
C PHE A 15 47.74 -50.25 8.71
N ILE A 16 47.27 -49.17 8.06
CA ILE A 16 45.93 -48.60 8.22
C ILE A 16 44.90 -49.62 7.72
N THR A 17 43.86 -49.87 8.52
CA THR A 17 42.77 -50.78 8.21
C THR A 17 41.47 -50.02 7.87
N ASN A 18 40.47 -50.72 7.33
CA ASN A 18 39.18 -50.11 6.96
C ASN A 18 38.39 -49.52 8.15
N SER A 19 38.78 -49.81 9.39
CA SER A 19 38.17 -49.24 10.61
C SER A 19 38.87 -47.97 11.12
N ASP A 20 40.02 -47.62 10.54
CA ASP A 20 40.81 -46.48 10.98
C ASP A 20 40.38 -45.19 10.27
N VAL A 21 40.46 -44.06 10.98
CA VAL A 21 40.09 -42.74 10.46
C VAL A 21 41.32 -41.83 10.49
N LEU A 22 41.65 -41.25 9.33
CA LEU A 22 42.70 -40.24 9.22
C LEU A 22 42.12 -38.85 9.50
N LEU A 23 42.63 -38.20 10.56
CA LEU A 23 42.26 -36.84 10.94
C LEU A 23 43.39 -35.88 10.59
N ILE A 24 43.09 -34.88 9.74
CA ILE A 24 44.03 -33.83 9.35
C ILE A 24 43.41 -32.49 9.69
N GLY A 25 44.09 -31.71 10.54
CA GLY A 25 43.64 -30.39 10.98
C GLY A 25 44.56 -29.30 10.45
N PHE A 26 43.98 -28.27 9.84
CA PHE A 26 44.70 -27.06 9.43
C PHE A 26 44.12 -25.85 10.15
N HIS A 27 44.98 -24.93 10.59
CA HIS A 27 44.53 -23.63 11.07
C HIS A 27 44.17 -22.75 9.86
N HIS A 28 42.96 -22.19 9.84
CA HIS A 28 42.45 -21.46 8.66
C HIS A 28 43.32 -20.25 8.27
N ALA A 29 44.07 -19.67 9.21
CA ALA A 29 45.00 -18.57 8.95
C ALA A 29 46.13 -18.90 7.94
N ALA A 30 46.43 -20.19 7.69
CA ALA A 30 47.44 -20.62 6.73
C ALA A 30 46.86 -21.44 5.57
N PHE A 31 45.55 -21.69 5.57
CA PHE A 31 44.92 -22.70 4.73
C PHE A 31 43.50 -22.30 4.38
N ASP A 32 43.22 -22.11 3.09
CA ASP A 32 41.87 -21.89 2.58
C ASP A 32 41.27 -23.17 1.96
N ARG A 33 40.02 -23.09 1.49
CA ARG A 33 39.31 -24.25 0.91
C ARG A 33 40.02 -24.80 -0.34
N ALA A 34 40.54 -23.94 -1.20
CA ALA A 34 41.23 -24.34 -2.43
C ALA A 34 42.55 -25.09 -2.14
N SER A 35 43.25 -24.69 -1.08
CA SER A 35 44.47 -25.33 -0.56
C SER A 35 44.28 -26.83 -0.27
N ARG A 36 43.05 -27.27 0.02
CA ARG A 36 42.71 -28.68 0.26
C ARG A 36 43.08 -29.59 -0.92
N SER A 37 42.64 -29.21 -2.12
CA SER A 37 42.88 -30.00 -3.33
C SER A 37 44.37 -30.06 -3.69
N ILE A 38 45.06 -28.92 -3.55
CA ILE A 38 46.51 -28.81 -3.76
C ILE A 38 47.25 -29.73 -2.80
N PHE A 39 46.98 -29.60 -1.50
CA PHE A 39 47.62 -30.41 -0.47
C PHE A 39 47.41 -31.92 -0.69
N PHE A 40 46.20 -32.35 -1.02
CA PHE A 40 45.95 -33.79 -1.25
C PHE A 40 46.60 -34.31 -2.52
N ASN A 41 46.68 -33.51 -3.58
CA ASN A 41 47.41 -33.88 -4.78
C ASN A 41 48.91 -34.01 -4.48
N ASP A 42 49.49 -33.06 -3.77
CA ASP A 42 50.91 -33.07 -3.39
C ASP A 42 51.22 -34.23 -2.46
N LEU A 43 50.33 -34.53 -1.50
CA LEU A 43 50.46 -35.67 -0.60
C LEU A 43 50.38 -37.00 -1.35
N CYS A 44 49.42 -37.14 -2.27
CA CYS A 44 49.32 -38.31 -3.15
C CYS A 44 50.59 -38.51 -3.98
N LEU A 45 51.10 -37.44 -4.59
CA LEU A 45 52.32 -37.49 -5.40
C LEU A 45 53.53 -37.91 -4.56
N ALA A 46 53.77 -37.21 -3.45
CA ALA A 46 54.88 -37.46 -2.54
C ALA A 46 54.88 -38.89 -2.01
N TYR A 47 53.71 -39.40 -1.61
CA TYR A 47 53.60 -40.75 -1.06
C TYR A 47 53.75 -41.84 -2.11
N ASN A 48 53.09 -41.72 -3.27
CA ASN A 48 53.04 -42.78 -4.27
C ASN A 48 54.32 -42.89 -5.10
N THR A 49 55.01 -41.78 -5.31
CA THR A 49 56.17 -41.73 -6.21
C THR A 49 57.48 -41.57 -5.46
N ASN A 50 57.45 -41.34 -4.15
CA ASN A 50 58.62 -40.94 -3.35
C ASN A 50 59.35 -39.71 -3.93
N ALA A 51 58.66 -38.93 -4.76
CA ALA A 51 59.16 -37.71 -5.38
C ALA A 51 58.28 -36.55 -4.92
N ILE A 52 58.92 -35.50 -4.43
CA ILE A 52 58.26 -34.22 -4.22
C ILE A 52 58.53 -33.41 -5.48
N SER A 53 57.49 -32.90 -6.13
CA SER A 53 57.61 -31.97 -7.25
C SER A 53 57.99 -30.57 -6.76
N ILE A 54 59.08 -30.46 -5.99
CA ILE A 54 59.75 -29.18 -5.80
C ILE A 54 60.84 -29.18 -6.88
N GLU A 55 60.54 -28.60 -8.03
CA GLU A 55 61.62 -27.94 -8.77
C GLU A 55 62.10 -26.85 -7.81
N ASP A 56 63.28 -27.03 -7.20
CA ASP A 56 64.02 -25.97 -6.46
C ASP A 56 64.44 -24.91 -7.49
N ASP A 57 63.47 -24.27 -8.12
CA ASP A 57 63.67 -23.08 -8.92
C ASP A 57 63.41 -21.90 -7.99
N ASP A 58 64.47 -21.12 -7.71
CA ASP A 58 64.41 -19.88 -6.93
C ASP A 58 63.38 -18.87 -7.51
N GLU A 59 62.82 -19.15 -8.69
CA GLU A 59 61.78 -18.37 -9.37
C GLU A 59 60.33 -18.82 -9.06
N SER A 60 60.11 -19.89 -8.29
CA SER A 60 58.76 -20.39 -7.96
C SER A 60 58.01 -19.50 -6.95
N LEU A 61 56.81 -19.05 -7.31
CA LEU A 61 55.99 -18.15 -6.49
C LEU A 61 55.48 -18.82 -5.21
N GLN A 62 55.75 -18.23 -4.04
CA GLN A 62 55.26 -18.70 -2.75
C GLN A 62 54.19 -17.77 -2.16
N TYR A 63 53.46 -18.25 -1.14
CA TYR A 63 52.45 -17.43 -0.47
C TYR A 63 53.04 -16.16 0.19
N ILE A 64 54.30 -16.22 0.64
CA ILE A 64 54.97 -15.04 1.19
C ILE A 64 55.15 -13.94 0.15
N ASP A 65 55.45 -14.30 -1.10
CA ASP A 65 55.59 -13.34 -2.21
C ASP A 65 54.26 -12.65 -2.50
N TYR A 66 53.15 -13.40 -2.47
CA TYR A 66 51.81 -12.83 -2.54
C TYR A 66 51.55 -11.84 -1.40
N SER A 67 51.87 -12.22 -0.15
CA SER A 67 51.65 -11.35 1.02
C SER A 67 52.49 -10.06 1.00
N ILE A 68 53.68 -10.11 0.41
CA ILE A 68 54.53 -8.93 0.19
C ILE A 68 53.97 -8.09 -0.95
N HIS A 69 53.60 -8.72 -2.07
CA HIS A 69 53.01 -8.04 -3.22
C HIS A 69 51.75 -7.25 -2.83
N GLU A 70 50.85 -7.85 -2.06
CA GLU A 70 49.63 -7.20 -1.55
C GLU A 70 49.93 -5.91 -0.78
N ARG A 71 51.04 -5.85 -0.04
CA ARG A 71 51.47 -4.64 0.70
C ARG A 71 52.11 -3.57 -0.18
N LEU A 72 52.65 -3.96 -1.32
CA LEU A 72 53.39 -3.07 -2.24
C LEU A 72 52.51 -2.50 -3.36
N ILE A 73 51.35 -3.11 -3.64
CA ILE A 73 50.39 -2.61 -4.63
C ILE A 73 49.86 -1.23 -4.19
N ASP A 74 49.82 -0.28 -5.13
CA ASP A 74 49.12 0.99 -4.92
C ASP A 74 47.60 0.74 -4.88
N MET A 75 47.03 0.90 -3.69
CA MET A 75 45.62 0.67 -3.43
C MET A 75 44.76 1.94 -3.51
N THR A 76 45.30 3.06 -3.98
CA THR A 76 44.58 4.35 -3.96
C THR A 76 43.27 4.31 -4.75
N THR A 77 43.27 3.67 -5.92
CA THR A 77 42.08 3.47 -6.75
C THR A 77 41.06 2.57 -6.07
N SER A 78 41.49 1.42 -5.54
CA SER A 78 40.63 0.49 -4.79
C SER A 78 40.03 1.14 -3.54
N ARG A 79 40.80 1.96 -2.82
CA ARG A 79 40.29 2.74 -1.67
C ARG A 79 39.18 3.69 -2.08
N ALA A 80 39.38 4.47 -3.15
CA ALA A 80 38.37 5.41 -3.64
C ALA A 80 37.11 4.67 -4.12
N PHE A 81 37.28 3.54 -4.81
CA PHE A 81 36.18 2.69 -5.23
C PHE A 81 35.36 2.18 -4.05
N TRP A 82 35.99 1.57 -3.04
CA TRP A 82 35.28 1.03 -1.87
C TRP A 82 34.61 2.12 -1.03
N TYR A 83 35.23 3.29 -0.90
CA TYR A 83 34.60 4.44 -0.28
C TYR A 83 33.31 4.82 -1.05
N SER A 84 33.37 4.96 -2.38
CA SER A 84 32.19 5.30 -3.19
C SER A 84 31.07 4.26 -3.17
N GLN A 85 31.40 2.96 -3.06
CA GLN A 85 30.37 1.90 -3.01
C GLN A 85 29.58 1.91 -1.70
N LEU A 86 30.22 2.33 -0.59
CA LEU A 86 29.65 2.24 0.76
C LEU A 86 29.30 3.62 1.35
N GLU A 87 29.64 4.71 0.66
CA GLU A 87 29.21 6.05 1.03
C GLU A 87 27.69 6.11 1.11
N GLU A 88 27.16 6.79 2.13
CA GLU A 88 25.72 6.90 2.45
C GLU A 88 25.03 5.60 2.93
N TYR A 89 25.71 4.44 2.94
CA TYR A 89 25.13 3.24 3.53
C TYR A 89 25.12 3.31 5.06
N ASN A 90 24.00 3.00 5.69
CA ASN A 90 23.93 2.93 7.15
C ASN A 90 24.51 1.60 7.66
N LEU A 91 25.81 1.59 7.93
CA LEU A 91 26.58 0.42 8.39
C LEU A 91 26.20 -0.06 9.80
N GLU A 92 25.43 0.73 10.55
CA GLU A 92 24.89 0.34 11.86
C GLU A 92 23.48 -0.29 11.75
N SER A 93 22.81 -0.17 10.60
CA SER A 93 21.49 -0.77 10.37
C SER A 93 21.64 -2.26 10.12
N GLN A 94 21.14 -3.08 11.04
CA GLN A 94 20.99 -4.52 10.83
C GLN A 94 19.86 -4.81 9.85
N LEU A 95 20.02 -5.84 9.03
CA LEU A 95 18.94 -6.34 8.17
C LEU A 95 17.80 -6.85 9.06
N LEU A 96 16.58 -6.42 8.78
CA LEU A 96 15.38 -6.82 9.54
C LEU A 96 14.94 -8.25 9.22
N LEU A 97 15.76 -9.24 9.61
CA LEU A 97 15.46 -10.65 9.46
C LEU A 97 14.41 -11.12 10.49
N PRO A 98 13.57 -12.13 10.17
CA PRO A 98 12.56 -12.67 11.08
C PRO A 98 13.21 -13.56 12.16
N VAL A 99 13.88 -12.92 13.12
CA VAL A 99 14.51 -13.59 14.27
C VAL A 99 13.48 -13.95 15.33
N ASP A 100 13.67 -15.09 16.00
CA ASP A 100 12.81 -15.53 17.11
C ASP A 100 13.18 -14.81 18.43
N ARG A 101 14.41 -14.31 18.50
CA ARG A 101 14.98 -13.68 19.70
C ARG A 101 15.78 -12.43 19.34
N HIS A 102 15.60 -11.36 20.12
CA HIS A 102 16.50 -10.21 20.08
C HIS A 102 17.71 -10.43 20.99
N ARG A 103 18.90 -10.08 20.50
CA ARG A 103 20.14 -10.21 21.27
C ARG A 103 20.17 -9.15 22.39
N LEU A 104 20.17 -9.60 23.65
CA LEU A 104 19.97 -8.72 24.82
C LEU A 104 21.23 -7.96 25.29
N THR A 105 22.45 -8.32 24.87
CA THR A 105 23.72 -7.57 25.05
C THR A 105 24.92 -8.40 24.53
N ASN A 106 26.08 -7.75 24.33
CA ASN A 106 27.18 -8.20 23.45
C ASN A 106 28.15 -9.29 23.96
N ASP A 107 27.95 -9.93 25.12
CA ASP A 107 29.08 -10.65 25.74
C ASP A 107 29.17 -12.17 25.54
N HIS A 108 28.16 -12.87 24.97
CA HIS A 108 28.31 -14.30 24.68
C HIS A 108 27.56 -14.73 23.41
N ARG A 109 28.24 -14.75 22.25
CA ARG A 109 27.77 -15.49 21.08
C ARG A 109 28.00 -16.98 21.32
N SER A 110 26.95 -17.79 21.33
CA SER A 110 27.14 -19.23 21.31
C SER A 110 27.63 -19.66 19.93
N SER A 111 28.44 -20.71 19.88
CA SER A 111 28.84 -21.30 18.61
C SER A 111 27.75 -22.20 18.02
N SER A 112 26.56 -22.30 18.63
CA SER A 112 25.53 -23.25 18.19
C SER A 112 24.79 -22.75 16.95
N ALA A 113 24.55 -23.63 16.00
CA ALA A 113 23.81 -23.34 14.77
C ALA A 113 22.47 -24.07 14.68
N CYS A 114 21.51 -23.43 14.03
CA CYS A 114 20.35 -24.07 13.42
C CYS A 114 20.58 -24.15 11.91
N VAL A 115 20.41 -25.33 11.31
CA VAL A 115 20.77 -25.57 9.91
C VAL A 115 19.65 -26.27 9.16
N THR A 116 19.41 -25.82 7.93
CA THR A 116 18.58 -26.53 6.96
C THR A 116 19.33 -26.70 5.65
N GLN A 117 19.17 -27.85 5.01
CA GLN A 117 19.81 -28.16 3.73
C GLN A 117 18.78 -28.75 2.79
N ILE A 118 18.64 -28.13 1.62
CA ILE A 118 17.67 -28.52 0.59
C ILE A 118 18.43 -28.79 -0.70
N SER A 119 18.07 -29.88 -1.37
CA SER A 119 18.69 -30.29 -2.63
C SER A 119 17.62 -30.36 -3.71
N PHE A 120 17.85 -29.64 -4.80
CA PHE A 120 16.91 -29.55 -5.90
C PHE A 120 16.91 -30.82 -6.75
N ASP A 121 15.81 -31.03 -7.47
CA ASP A 121 15.73 -32.07 -8.49
C ASP A 121 16.54 -31.70 -9.74
N ASN A 122 16.65 -32.65 -10.67
CA ASN A 122 17.44 -32.48 -11.89
C ASN A 122 16.86 -31.38 -12.80
N GLU A 123 15.54 -31.23 -12.83
CA GLU A 123 14.86 -30.28 -13.71
C GLU A 123 15.13 -28.83 -13.29
N ILE A 124 14.98 -28.52 -12.00
CA ILE A 124 15.29 -27.20 -11.44
C ILE A 124 16.79 -26.92 -11.55
N SER A 125 17.63 -27.91 -11.22
CA SER A 125 19.09 -27.76 -11.30
C SER A 125 19.54 -27.43 -12.73
N GLN A 126 19.03 -28.16 -13.73
CA GLN A 126 19.35 -27.90 -15.13
C GLN A 126 18.79 -26.55 -15.60
N SER A 127 17.55 -26.20 -15.24
CA SER A 127 16.94 -24.92 -15.62
C SER A 127 17.70 -23.71 -15.05
N PHE A 128 18.21 -23.83 -13.82
CA PHE A 128 19.09 -22.81 -13.22
C PHE A 128 20.39 -22.63 -14.02
N LEU A 129 21.04 -23.73 -14.43
CA LEU A 129 22.27 -23.68 -15.23
C LEU A 129 22.02 -23.16 -16.65
N ASP A 130 20.93 -23.58 -17.28
CA ASP A 130 20.52 -23.10 -18.60
C ASP A 130 20.25 -21.59 -18.57
N TYR A 131 19.55 -21.11 -17.54
CA TYR A 131 19.32 -19.67 -17.33
C TYR A 131 20.65 -18.92 -17.18
N ALA A 132 21.57 -19.42 -16.34
CA ALA A 132 22.88 -18.81 -16.17
C ALA A 132 23.65 -18.71 -17.51
N SER A 133 23.59 -19.78 -18.31
CA SER A 133 24.20 -19.82 -19.65
C SER A 133 23.56 -18.83 -20.63
N ILE A 134 22.23 -18.76 -20.68
CA ILE A 134 21.46 -17.90 -21.59
C ILE A 134 21.74 -16.42 -21.29
N HIS A 135 21.79 -16.04 -20.01
CA HIS A 135 22.01 -14.64 -19.59
C HIS A 135 23.50 -14.27 -19.45
N HIS A 136 24.40 -15.18 -19.82
CA HIS A 136 25.85 -15.00 -19.71
C HIS A 136 26.29 -14.56 -18.30
N VAL A 137 25.77 -15.24 -17.28
CA VAL A 137 26.13 -15.05 -15.86
C VAL A 137 26.70 -16.33 -15.27
N THR A 138 27.52 -16.18 -14.24
CA THR A 138 28.02 -17.33 -13.47
C THR A 138 26.94 -17.86 -12.52
N PRO A 139 26.98 -19.15 -12.14
CA PRO A 139 26.12 -19.70 -11.09
C PRO A 139 26.15 -18.91 -9.77
N PHE A 140 27.33 -18.38 -9.39
CA PHE A 140 27.48 -17.48 -8.24
C PHE A 140 26.63 -16.21 -8.41
N GLN A 141 26.73 -15.53 -9.55
CA GLN A 141 25.97 -14.30 -9.82
C GLN A 141 24.47 -14.56 -9.80
N LEU A 142 24.01 -15.66 -10.42
CA LEU A 142 22.59 -16.01 -10.44
C LEU A 142 22.07 -16.36 -9.03
N GLY A 143 22.81 -17.17 -8.27
CA GLY A 143 22.43 -17.50 -6.90
C GLY A 143 22.42 -16.27 -5.98
N LEU A 144 23.34 -15.33 -6.20
CA LEU A 144 23.37 -14.05 -5.49
C LEU A 144 22.14 -13.18 -5.85
N SER A 145 21.74 -13.12 -7.12
CA SER A 145 20.50 -12.44 -7.53
C SER A 145 19.26 -13.03 -6.85
N ILE A 146 19.18 -14.36 -6.74
CA ILE A 146 18.07 -15.01 -6.03
C ILE A 146 18.08 -14.65 -4.55
N LEU A 147 19.26 -14.63 -3.90
CA LEU A 147 19.37 -14.21 -2.52
C LEU A 147 18.92 -12.76 -2.31
N TYR A 148 19.30 -11.82 -3.18
CA TYR A 148 18.84 -10.43 -3.06
C TYR A 148 17.32 -10.29 -3.27
N ALA A 149 16.76 -11.00 -4.25
CA ALA A 149 15.31 -11.03 -4.45
C ALA A 149 14.58 -11.61 -3.22
N PHE A 150 15.15 -12.67 -2.63
CA PHE A 150 14.61 -13.30 -1.42
C PHE A 150 14.73 -12.40 -0.18
N LEU A 151 15.91 -11.80 0.05
CA LEU A 151 16.15 -10.89 1.17
C LEU A 151 15.27 -9.65 1.08
N PHE A 152 15.11 -9.06 -0.10
CA PHE A 152 14.20 -7.95 -0.32
C PHE A 152 12.79 -8.24 0.19
N LYS A 153 12.27 -9.45 -0.06
CA LYS A 153 10.98 -9.89 0.47
C LYS A 153 11.03 -10.19 1.96
N LEU A 154 12.08 -10.86 2.42
CA LEU A 154 12.23 -11.28 3.81
C LEU A 154 12.41 -10.10 4.78
N THR A 155 13.00 -8.99 4.34
CA THR A 155 13.27 -7.78 5.13
C THR A 155 12.25 -6.67 4.87
N HIS A 156 11.00 -7.01 4.56
CA HIS A 156 9.90 -6.05 4.41
C HIS A 156 10.12 -4.97 3.32
N GLY A 157 10.83 -5.31 2.24
CA GLY A 157 11.03 -4.41 1.11
C GLY A 157 12.21 -3.43 1.28
N GLU A 158 13.18 -3.72 2.16
CA GLU A 158 14.42 -2.95 2.22
C GLU A 158 15.11 -2.93 0.84
N ASN A 159 15.24 -1.73 0.28
CA ASN A 159 15.81 -1.54 -1.06
C ASN A 159 17.33 -1.40 -1.06
N ASP A 160 17.98 -1.07 0.06
CA ASP A 160 19.44 -0.92 0.11
C ASP A 160 20.05 -2.03 0.97
N LEU A 161 20.46 -3.11 0.31
CA LEU A 161 20.91 -4.34 0.97
C LEU A 161 22.43 -4.47 0.84
N CYS A 162 23.13 -4.64 1.96
CA CYS A 162 24.55 -4.95 1.98
C CYS A 162 24.80 -6.27 2.72
N ILE A 163 25.36 -7.24 2.02
CA ILE A 163 25.73 -8.56 2.56
C ILE A 163 27.19 -8.87 2.30
N SER A 164 27.73 -9.86 2.98
CA SER A 164 29.09 -10.33 2.75
C SER A 164 29.14 -11.47 1.73
N CYS A 165 30.08 -11.42 0.79
CA CYS A 165 30.41 -12.56 -0.05
C CYS A 165 31.85 -13.03 0.19
N LEU A 166 32.08 -14.35 0.05
CA LEU A 166 33.41 -14.95 0.15
C LEU A 166 34.06 -15.08 -1.25
N ASN A 167 35.17 -14.38 -1.45
CA ASN A 167 35.92 -14.40 -2.72
C ASN A 167 37.22 -15.16 -2.55
N ALA A 168 37.47 -16.16 -3.39
CA ALA A 168 38.68 -16.99 -3.30
C ALA A 168 39.99 -16.25 -3.67
N ASN A 169 39.91 -15.14 -4.42
CA ASN A 169 41.04 -14.34 -4.92
C ASN A 169 42.14 -15.10 -5.68
N ARG A 170 41.83 -16.26 -6.26
CA ARG A 170 42.74 -17.09 -7.07
C ARG A 170 42.43 -16.99 -8.57
N HIS A 171 42.13 -15.78 -9.04
CA HIS A 171 41.76 -15.54 -10.44
C HIS A 171 42.97 -15.54 -11.38
N LYS A 172 44.18 -15.31 -10.86
CA LYS A 172 45.44 -15.40 -11.59
C LYS A 172 45.95 -16.85 -11.62
N THR A 173 46.40 -17.30 -12.79
CA THR A 173 46.87 -18.68 -13.01
C THR A 173 48.05 -19.03 -12.10
N GLU A 174 48.92 -18.08 -11.78
CA GLU A 174 50.08 -18.29 -10.92
C GLU A 174 49.70 -18.56 -9.46
N LEU A 175 48.50 -18.14 -9.03
CA LEU A 175 48.02 -18.30 -7.65
C LEU A 175 47.21 -19.59 -7.42
N GLN A 176 46.85 -20.31 -8.48
CA GLN A 176 45.90 -21.43 -8.39
C GLN A 176 46.47 -22.65 -7.65
N ASN A 177 47.80 -22.85 -7.68
CA ASN A 177 48.47 -24.03 -7.11
C ASN A 177 49.27 -23.74 -5.84
N ILE A 178 49.01 -22.60 -5.16
CA ILE A 178 49.74 -22.20 -3.94
C ILE A 178 48.90 -22.50 -2.70
N ILE A 179 49.44 -23.21 -1.70
CA ILE A 179 48.80 -23.35 -0.39
C ILE A 179 48.91 -22.03 0.37
N GLY A 180 47.78 -21.50 0.86
CA GLY A 180 47.77 -20.24 1.60
C GLY A 180 46.36 -19.72 1.88
N MET A 181 46.28 -18.57 2.55
CA MET A 181 45.02 -17.90 2.88
C MET A 181 44.74 -16.76 1.89
N PHE A 182 43.95 -17.04 0.84
CA PHE A 182 43.60 -16.04 -0.19
C PHE A 182 42.17 -15.52 -0.07
N VAL A 183 41.29 -16.25 0.62
CA VAL A 183 39.87 -15.90 0.72
C VAL A 183 39.69 -14.54 1.39
N SER A 184 38.93 -13.65 0.75
CA SER A 184 38.49 -12.39 1.35
C SER A 184 36.97 -12.39 1.57
N THR A 185 36.55 -11.73 2.64
CA THR A 185 35.15 -11.40 2.88
C THR A 185 34.93 -9.96 2.47
N LEU A 186 34.05 -9.71 1.51
CA LEU A 186 33.84 -8.39 0.93
C LEU A 186 32.36 -7.98 1.01
N PRO A 187 32.06 -6.69 1.23
CA PRO A 187 30.70 -6.19 1.21
C PRO A 187 30.18 -6.08 -0.24
N TYR A 188 29.00 -6.62 -0.46
CA TYR A 188 28.24 -6.49 -1.71
C TYR A 188 26.98 -5.69 -1.38
N ARG A 189 26.98 -4.41 -1.76
CA ARG A 189 25.83 -3.50 -1.60
C ARG A 189 25.05 -3.41 -2.91
N ILE A 190 23.74 -3.61 -2.85
CA ILE A 190 22.82 -3.45 -3.97
C ILE A 190 21.67 -2.57 -3.54
N GLN A 191 21.46 -1.48 -4.29
CA GLN A 191 20.24 -0.69 -4.26
C GLN A 191 19.27 -1.27 -5.28
N LEU A 192 18.25 -1.95 -4.78
CA LEU A 192 17.18 -2.58 -5.52
C LEU A 192 16.08 -1.57 -5.88
N ASP A 193 15.47 -1.78 -7.03
CA ASP A 193 14.17 -1.21 -7.38
C ASP A 193 13.16 -2.36 -7.40
N SER A 194 12.08 -2.20 -6.64
CA SER A 194 11.03 -3.21 -6.50
C SER A 194 10.38 -3.56 -7.86
N HIS A 195 10.37 -2.63 -8.81
CA HIS A 195 9.77 -2.82 -10.15
C HIS A 195 10.70 -3.54 -11.13
N TRP A 196 11.97 -3.76 -10.78
CA TRP A 196 12.86 -4.52 -11.65
C TRP A 196 12.32 -5.91 -11.88
N SER A 197 12.37 -6.35 -13.14
CA SER A 197 12.20 -7.77 -13.44
C SER A 197 13.38 -8.56 -12.87
N PHE A 198 13.17 -9.86 -12.65
CA PHE A 198 14.26 -10.73 -12.20
C PHE A 198 15.47 -10.69 -13.17
N ASP A 199 15.24 -10.63 -14.48
CA ASP A 199 16.31 -10.48 -15.48
C ASP A 199 17.11 -9.19 -15.29
N LYS A 200 16.42 -8.08 -14.97
CA LYS A 200 17.09 -6.80 -14.74
C LYS A 200 17.95 -6.84 -13.48
N LEU A 201 17.48 -7.51 -12.44
CA LEU A 201 18.27 -7.76 -11.23
C LEU A 201 19.52 -8.59 -11.54
N VAL A 202 19.38 -9.67 -12.32
CA VAL A 202 20.51 -10.52 -12.73
C VAL A 202 21.55 -9.72 -13.51
N GLU A 203 21.12 -8.88 -14.46
CA GLU A 203 22.01 -7.98 -15.19
C GLU A 203 22.76 -7.02 -14.26
N PHE A 204 22.05 -6.38 -13.32
CA PHE A 204 22.64 -5.43 -12.38
C PHE A 204 23.64 -6.12 -11.43
N VAL A 205 23.28 -7.29 -10.89
CA VAL A 205 24.16 -8.10 -10.03
C VAL A 205 25.41 -8.52 -10.79
N ARG A 206 25.30 -8.90 -12.07
CA ARG A 206 26.45 -9.22 -12.92
C ARG A 206 27.41 -8.04 -13.02
N GLU A 207 26.91 -6.86 -13.39
CA GLU A 207 27.73 -5.65 -13.52
C GLU A 207 28.41 -5.27 -12.20
N LYS A 208 27.66 -5.32 -11.09
CA LYS A 208 28.21 -5.08 -9.75
C LYS A 208 29.30 -6.07 -9.39
N CYS A 209 29.07 -7.37 -9.55
CA CYS A 209 30.07 -8.40 -9.30
C CYS A 209 31.36 -8.15 -10.11
N LEU A 210 31.25 -7.82 -11.39
CA LEU A 210 32.42 -7.55 -12.25
C LEU A 210 33.23 -6.35 -11.74
N SER A 211 32.56 -5.25 -11.38
CA SER A 211 33.24 -4.06 -10.84
C SER A 211 33.93 -4.34 -9.50
N LEU A 212 33.31 -5.16 -8.63
CA LEU A 212 33.86 -5.51 -7.32
C LEU A 212 35.08 -6.44 -7.45
N LEU A 213 35.08 -7.34 -8.43
CA LEU A 213 36.17 -8.28 -8.66
C LEU A 213 37.50 -7.57 -8.96
N GLU A 214 37.49 -6.46 -9.70
CA GLU A 214 38.71 -5.67 -10.00
C GLU A 214 39.37 -5.11 -8.73
N HIS A 215 38.59 -4.86 -7.68
CA HIS A 215 39.04 -4.30 -6.40
C HIS A 215 39.01 -5.29 -5.23
N SER A 216 38.79 -6.58 -5.51
CA SER A 216 38.64 -7.65 -4.52
C SER A 216 39.88 -7.93 -3.66
N HIS A 217 41.04 -7.48 -4.15
CA HIS A 217 42.34 -7.57 -3.49
C HIS A 217 42.53 -6.53 -2.38
N TYR A 218 41.61 -5.58 -2.19
CA TYR A 218 41.71 -4.57 -1.15
C TYR A 218 41.23 -5.13 0.20
N PRO A 219 42.07 -5.13 1.25
CA PRO A 219 41.73 -5.79 2.52
C PRO A 219 40.50 -5.20 3.21
N LEU A 220 39.62 -6.06 3.73
CA LEU A 220 38.44 -5.64 4.49
C LEU A 220 38.78 -4.68 5.63
N GLN A 221 39.88 -4.92 6.36
CA GLN A 221 40.34 -4.07 7.45
C GLN A 221 40.64 -2.63 6.98
N HIS A 222 41.13 -2.47 5.74
CA HIS A 222 41.35 -1.16 5.14
C HIS A 222 40.04 -0.51 4.70
N ILE A 223 39.06 -1.27 4.22
CA ILE A 223 37.70 -0.78 3.95
C ILE A 223 37.12 -0.18 5.23
N LEU A 224 37.12 -0.95 6.32
CA LEU A 224 36.58 -0.54 7.62
C LEU A 224 37.30 0.69 8.20
N ALA A 225 38.64 0.69 8.15
CA ALA A 225 39.44 1.82 8.61
C ALA A 225 39.16 3.10 7.81
N SER A 226 38.93 2.99 6.49
CA SER A 226 38.63 4.13 5.64
C SER A 226 37.27 4.77 5.90
N LEU A 227 36.34 4.02 6.50
CA LEU A 227 34.99 4.45 6.87
C LEU A 227 34.88 4.87 8.35
N HIS A 228 36.01 4.95 9.07
CA HIS A 228 36.08 5.29 10.50
C HIS A 228 35.26 4.38 11.44
N ILE A 229 35.04 3.12 11.03
CA ILE A 229 34.31 2.15 11.85
C ILE A 229 35.29 1.46 12.81
N ASN A 230 35.12 1.71 14.11
CA ASN A 230 35.91 1.10 15.19
C ASN A 230 35.18 -0.03 15.93
N GLN A 231 34.04 -0.51 15.40
CA GLN A 231 33.21 -1.52 16.05
C GLN A 231 33.52 -2.94 15.57
N SER A 232 33.42 -3.92 16.47
CA SER A 232 33.60 -5.35 16.17
C SER A 232 32.39 -6.02 15.53
N ASN A 233 31.21 -5.36 15.56
CA ASN A 233 29.95 -5.86 15.01
C ASN A 233 29.50 -4.91 13.90
N ILE A 234 29.59 -5.35 12.66
CA ILE A 234 29.18 -4.58 11.48
C ILE A 234 28.06 -5.36 10.82
N SER A 235 26.94 -4.69 10.48
CA SER A 235 25.71 -5.36 10.05
C SER A 235 25.90 -6.28 8.84
N PHE A 236 26.61 -5.83 7.80
CA PHE A 236 26.79 -6.65 6.59
C PHE A 236 27.65 -7.91 6.82
N LEU A 237 28.41 -8.01 7.92
CA LEU A 237 29.16 -9.23 8.29
C LEU A 237 28.27 -10.28 8.97
N GLU A 238 27.03 -9.93 9.32
CA GLU A 238 26.08 -10.84 9.98
C GLU A 238 25.40 -11.78 8.95
N THR A 239 25.26 -11.32 7.70
CA THR A 239 24.67 -12.06 6.58
C THR A 239 25.71 -12.40 5.52
N VAL A 240 25.97 -13.69 5.29
CA VAL A 240 27.01 -14.18 4.38
C VAL A 240 26.44 -15.04 3.26
N TYR A 241 26.94 -14.83 2.05
CA TYR A 241 26.70 -15.63 0.86
C TYR A 241 27.98 -16.33 0.38
N ASP A 242 27.88 -17.61 0.04
CA ASP A 242 28.95 -18.40 -0.60
C ASP A 242 28.35 -19.29 -1.71
N PHE A 243 29.13 -19.55 -2.76
CA PHE A 243 28.79 -20.50 -3.81
C PHE A 243 29.97 -21.43 -4.08
N ILE A 244 29.74 -22.73 -3.97
CA ILE A 244 30.76 -23.75 -4.12
C ILE A 244 30.45 -24.61 -5.33
N THR A 245 31.42 -24.74 -6.24
CA THR A 245 31.39 -25.76 -7.29
C THR A 245 32.35 -26.88 -6.93
N ILE A 246 31.85 -28.12 -6.89
CA ILE A 246 32.65 -29.31 -6.61
C ILE A 246 33.24 -29.81 -7.94
N SER A 247 34.44 -29.37 -8.29
CA SER A 247 35.02 -29.53 -9.64
C SER A 247 35.81 -30.83 -9.88
N SER A 248 36.09 -31.66 -8.85
CA SER A 248 36.94 -32.85 -9.01
C SER A 248 36.51 -34.03 -8.13
N GLN A 249 36.77 -35.25 -8.61
CA GLN A 249 36.77 -36.49 -7.80
C GLN A 249 37.90 -36.51 -6.75
N SER A 250 38.67 -35.42 -6.61
CA SER A 250 39.90 -35.33 -5.80
C SER A 250 39.65 -35.26 -4.28
N ASP A 251 38.46 -35.65 -3.82
CA ASP A 251 38.23 -35.95 -2.41
C ASP A 251 38.54 -37.43 -2.09
N GLU A 252 38.87 -38.26 -3.10
CA GLU A 252 39.53 -39.55 -2.91
C GLU A 252 41.05 -39.37 -2.81
N LEU A 253 41.56 -39.27 -1.58
CA LEU A 253 42.98 -39.42 -1.30
C LEU A 253 43.37 -40.89 -1.60
N SER A 254 44.34 -41.11 -2.48
CA SER A 254 44.81 -42.46 -2.85
C SER A 254 46.29 -42.60 -2.54
N LEU A 255 46.61 -43.43 -1.54
CA LEU A 255 47.98 -43.69 -1.06
C LEU A 255 48.28 -45.19 -1.25
N ASP A 256 49.21 -45.52 -2.13
CA ASP A 256 49.63 -46.87 -2.54
C ASP A 256 48.45 -47.80 -2.89
N GLY A 257 47.54 -47.30 -3.72
CA GLY A 257 46.31 -48.01 -4.12
C GLY A 257 45.20 -48.05 -3.05
N THR A 258 45.47 -47.59 -1.83
CA THR A 258 44.47 -47.47 -0.76
C THR A 258 43.69 -46.19 -0.95
N ARG A 259 42.37 -46.31 -1.15
CA ARG A 259 41.48 -45.15 -1.32
C ARG A 259 40.85 -44.76 0.01
N PHE A 260 41.07 -43.52 0.41
CA PHE A 260 40.37 -42.92 1.52
C PHE A 260 39.07 -42.32 1.00
N LYS A 261 37.96 -42.78 1.57
CA LYS A 261 36.68 -42.12 1.40
C LYS A 261 36.55 -41.07 2.49
N GLN A 262 36.26 -39.83 2.11
CA GLN A 262 35.89 -38.82 3.08
C GLN A 262 34.68 -39.30 3.88
N VAL A 263 34.85 -39.43 5.20
CA VAL A 263 33.75 -39.71 6.11
C VAL A 263 33.09 -38.39 6.44
N SER A 264 31.83 -38.22 6.05
CA SER A 264 31.01 -37.11 6.53
C SER A 264 30.77 -37.31 8.01
N PHE A 265 31.31 -36.41 8.84
CA PHE A 265 30.98 -36.36 10.24
C PHE A 265 29.55 -35.80 10.36
N GLU A 266 28.57 -36.64 10.71
CA GLU A 266 27.27 -36.16 11.20
C GLU A 266 27.55 -35.53 12.57
N GLN A 267 27.87 -34.23 12.58
CA GLN A 267 28.36 -33.55 13.75
C GLN A 267 27.19 -33.13 14.64
N SER A 268 27.21 -33.60 15.89
CA SER A 268 26.28 -33.31 16.97
C SER A 268 26.41 -31.89 17.56
N SER A 269 26.98 -30.93 16.83
CA SER A 269 26.87 -29.49 17.09
C SER A 269 27.45 -28.70 15.92
N GLU A 270 26.58 -28.28 14.99
CA GLU A 270 26.98 -27.38 13.91
C GLU A 270 27.41 -26.01 14.46
N VAL A 271 28.49 -25.44 13.90
CA VAL A 271 29.08 -24.18 14.37
C VAL A 271 28.62 -23.00 13.53
N ALA A 272 27.90 -22.05 14.15
CA ALA A 272 27.53 -20.79 13.52
C ALA A 272 28.69 -19.79 13.61
N LYS A 273 29.28 -19.44 12.46
CA LYS A 273 30.31 -18.37 12.37
C LYS A 273 29.69 -16.98 12.17
N PHE A 274 28.50 -16.95 11.58
CA PHE A 274 27.74 -15.76 11.22
C PHE A 274 26.30 -15.93 11.70
N ASP A 275 25.55 -14.83 11.78
CA ASP A 275 24.18 -14.86 12.27
C ASP A 275 23.23 -15.48 11.22
N PHE A 276 23.52 -15.26 9.93
CA PHE A 276 22.83 -15.86 8.78
C PHE A 276 23.83 -16.19 7.66
N MET A 277 23.96 -17.44 7.24
CA MET A 277 24.84 -17.85 6.14
C MET A 277 24.10 -18.75 5.14
N LEU A 278 24.01 -18.31 3.89
CA LEU A 278 23.50 -19.11 2.77
C LEU A 278 24.65 -19.56 1.88
N MET A 279 24.80 -20.88 1.72
CA MET A 279 25.79 -21.50 0.87
C MET A 279 25.10 -22.32 -0.22
N PHE A 280 25.34 -21.98 -1.48
CA PHE A 280 24.99 -22.87 -2.60
C PHE A 280 26.12 -23.86 -2.87
N VAL A 281 25.73 -25.09 -3.18
CA VAL A 281 26.64 -26.15 -3.59
C VAL A 281 26.17 -26.72 -4.92
N TYR A 282 27.00 -26.58 -5.93
CA TYR A 282 26.82 -27.20 -7.23
C TYR A 282 27.79 -28.38 -7.36
N ASN A 283 27.24 -29.58 -7.56
CA ASN A 283 28.03 -30.80 -7.77
C ASN A 283 27.82 -31.35 -9.20
N PRO A 284 28.73 -31.04 -10.14
CA PRO A 284 28.69 -31.58 -11.51
C PRO A 284 29.02 -33.07 -11.63
N ILE A 285 29.51 -33.73 -10.57
CA ILE A 285 30.07 -35.10 -10.62
C ILE A 285 29.05 -36.16 -10.18
N LEU A 286 28.12 -35.81 -9.30
CA LEU A 286 27.00 -36.68 -8.97
C LEU A 286 26.12 -36.90 -10.21
N GLU A 287 25.56 -38.10 -10.37
CA GLU A 287 24.52 -38.35 -11.38
C GLU A 287 23.46 -37.23 -11.23
N ASN A 288 23.29 -36.42 -12.28
CA ASN A 288 22.29 -35.34 -12.41
C ASN A 288 22.67 -33.90 -11.98
N ASN A 289 23.94 -33.46 -12.06
CA ASN A 289 24.31 -32.02 -11.94
C ASN A 289 23.68 -31.31 -10.72
N ARG A 290 23.69 -31.96 -9.56
CA ARG A 290 22.79 -31.59 -8.45
C ARG A 290 23.18 -30.23 -7.84
N LEU A 291 22.22 -29.31 -7.84
CA LEU A 291 22.29 -28.06 -7.07
C LEU A 291 21.63 -28.26 -5.70
N SER A 292 22.25 -27.71 -4.67
CA SER A 292 21.67 -27.64 -3.33
C SER A 292 22.05 -26.33 -2.66
N PHE A 293 21.36 -26.00 -1.57
CA PHE A 293 21.81 -24.96 -0.66
C PHE A 293 21.76 -25.44 0.77
N ARG A 294 22.60 -24.82 1.59
CA ARG A 294 22.62 -24.95 3.05
C ARG A 294 22.46 -23.56 3.64
N LEU A 295 21.46 -23.41 4.51
CA LEU A 295 21.24 -22.23 5.32
C LEU A 295 21.65 -22.54 6.77
N THR A 296 22.58 -21.78 7.31
CA THR A 296 23.13 -21.92 8.67
C THR A 296 22.91 -20.61 9.41
N CYS A 297 22.15 -20.63 10.49
CA CYS A 297 21.87 -19.46 11.32
C CYS A 297 22.33 -19.65 12.76
N SER A 298 22.62 -18.56 13.46
CA SER A 298 22.96 -18.60 14.89
C SER A 298 21.75 -19.03 15.73
N HIS A 299 21.93 -20.06 16.56
CA HIS A 299 20.89 -20.51 17.50
C HIS A 299 20.53 -19.43 18.55
N ASP A 300 21.42 -18.44 18.76
CA ASP A 300 21.13 -17.31 19.66
C ASP A 300 19.95 -16.46 19.18
N LEU A 301 19.71 -16.44 17.86
CA LEU A 301 18.70 -15.60 17.21
C LEU A 301 17.54 -16.41 16.62
N PHE A 302 17.80 -17.63 16.15
CA PHE A 302 16.83 -18.43 15.42
C PHE A 302 16.57 -19.79 16.07
N ASP A 303 15.31 -20.23 15.98
CA ASP A 303 14.87 -21.59 16.24
C ASP A 303 14.92 -22.45 14.98
N GLU A 304 15.05 -23.76 15.18
CA GLU A 304 15.19 -24.74 14.09
C GLU A 304 13.97 -24.73 13.15
N ILE A 305 12.78 -24.52 13.69
CA ILE A 305 11.53 -24.39 12.93
C ILE A 305 11.58 -23.17 12.02
N THR A 306 12.04 -22.02 12.53
CA THR A 306 12.14 -20.77 11.78
C THR A 306 13.15 -20.89 10.64
N VAL A 307 14.34 -21.46 10.91
CA VAL A 307 15.35 -21.71 9.86
C VAL A 307 14.82 -22.67 8.79
N THR A 308 14.11 -23.72 9.19
CA THR A 308 13.49 -24.68 8.25
C THR A 308 12.45 -24.00 7.36
N ASN A 309 11.62 -23.13 7.93
CA ASN A 309 10.61 -22.39 7.18
C ASN A 309 11.25 -21.38 6.20
N ILE A 310 12.28 -20.64 6.62
CA ILE A 310 13.06 -19.77 5.71
C ILE A 310 13.62 -20.59 4.54
N GLY A 311 14.19 -21.77 4.82
CA GLY A 311 14.70 -22.67 3.78
C GLY A 311 13.63 -23.11 2.79
N ARG A 312 12.48 -23.60 3.26
CA ARG A 312 11.37 -24.02 2.38
C ARG A 312 10.85 -22.88 1.52
N ARG A 313 10.79 -21.66 2.06
CA ARG A 313 10.35 -20.47 1.30
C ARG A 313 11.35 -20.10 0.20
N LEU A 314 12.65 -20.18 0.48
CA LEU A 314 13.68 -20.02 -0.55
C LEU A 314 13.55 -21.11 -1.63
N GLU A 315 13.34 -22.37 -1.25
CA GLU A 315 13.07 -23.45 -2.20
C GLU A 315 11.85 -23.16 -3.08
N TYR A 316 10.77 -22.63 -2.50
CA TYR A 316 9.58 -22.25 -3.26
C TYR A 316 9.85 -21.09 -4.23
N CYS A 317 10.68 -20.11 -3.86
CA CYS A 317 11.15 -19.09 -4.82
C CYS A 317 11.91 -19.71 -5.99
N PHE A 318 12.75 -20.72 -5.73
CA PHE A 318 13.44 -21.48 -6.79
C PHE A 318 12.45 -22.21 -7.71
N GLN A 319 11.43 -22.86 -7.15
CA GLN A 319 10.39 -23.53 -7.93
C GLN A 319 9.61 -22.54 -8.78
N GLN A 320 9.27 -21.35 -8.26
CA GLN A 320 8.61 -20.30 -9.04
C GLN A 320 9.45 -19.83 -10.23
N LEU A 321 10.76 -19.76 -10.07
CA LEU A 321 11.69 -19.30 -11.11
C LEU A 321 11.99 -20.37 -12.17
N PHE A 322 12.11 -21.64 -11.76
CA PHE A 322 12.73 -22.67 -12.60
C PHE A 322 11.86 -23.91 -12.88
N SER A 323 10.66 -24.03 -12.31
CA SER A 323 9.77 -25.16 -12.63
C SER A 323 9.11 -25.02 -14.01
N SER A 324 9.03 -26.12 -14.76
CA SER A 324 8.50 -26.15 -16.14
C SER A 324 6.97 -26.26 -16.22
N ASN A 325 6.31 -26.65 -15.12
CA ASN A 325 4.93 -27.17 -15.12
C ASN A 325 3.84 -26.14 -14.80
N ARG A 326 4.09 -24.83 -14.93
CA ARG A 326 2.99 -23.85 -14.93
C ARG A 326 2.41 -23.71 -16.33
N THR A 327 1.12 -24.02 -16.45
CA THR A 327 0.23 -23.73 -17.60
C THR A 327 0.03 -22.23 -17.88
N MET A 328 0.98 -21.38 -17.49
CA MET A 328 1.10 -19.98 -17.86
C MET A 328 2.53 -19.77 -18.36
N ASN A 329 2.65 -19.52 -19.66
CA ASN A 329 3.79 -19.00 -20.41
C ASN A 329 5.11 -18.88 -19.62
N ARG A 330 6.11 -19.71 -20.00
CA ARG A 330 7.56 -19.49 -19.71
C ARG A 330 8.07 -18.07 -20.04
N ILE A 331 7.25 -17.26 -20.71
CA ILE A 331 7.55 -15.89 -21.14
C ILE A 331 7.23 -14.86 -20.03
N ASP A 332 6.39 -15.14 -19.02
CA ASP A 332 5.95 -14.10 -18.06
C ASP A 332 6.80 -13.97 -16.77
N THR A 333 7.45 -15.04 -16.29
CA THR A 333 8.26 -14.95 -15.05
C THR A 333 9.52 -14.09 -15.21
N CYS A 334 10.09 -14.02 -16.41
CA CYS A 334 11.28 -13.20 -16.74
C CYS A 334 10.98 -11.69 -16.73
N PHE A 335 9.69 -11.28 -16.84
CA PHE A 335 9.23 -9.89 -16.74
C PHE A 335 8.50 -9.59 -15.42
N THR A 336 8.42 -10.57 -14.52
CA THR A 336 7.75 -10.38 -13.23
C THR A 336 8.64 -9.53 -12.34
N ALA A 337 8.08 -8.43 -11.84
CA ALA A 337 8.77 -7.58 -10.87
C ALA A 337 9.16 -8.39 -9.63
N ILE A 338 10.34 -8.14 -9.05
CA ILE A 338 10.81 -8.80 -7.81
C ILE A 338 9.76 -8.69 -6.71
N SER A 339 9.05 -7.57 -6.72
CA SER A 339 7.92 -7.28 -5.86
C SER A 339 6.76 -8.28 -5.88
N LYS A 340 6.64 -9.10 -6.93
CA LYS A 340 5.58 -10.10 -7.08
C LYS A 340 6.02 -11.53 -6.72
N PHE A 341 7.26 -11.74 -6.25
CA PHE A 341 7.65 -13.04 -5.71
C PHE A 341 6.83 -13.39 -4.47
N ASN A 342 6.26 -14.59 -4.43
CA ASN A 342 5.45 -15.04 -3.31
C ASN A 342 6.31 -15.85 -2.33
N LEU A 343 6.27 -15.53 -1.03
CA LEU A 343 6.94 -16.32 0.00
C LEU A 343 6.02 -17.33 0.70
N ILE A 344 4.72 -17.31 0.43
CA ILE A 344 3.72 -18.16 1.06
C ILE A 344 3.75 -19.54 0.41
N LEU A 345 3.97 -20.58 1.23
CA LEU A 345 3.93 -21.95 0.75
C LEU A 345 2.47 -22.38 0.49
N PRO A 346 2.19 -23.21 -0.54
CA PRO A 346 0.83 -23.69 -0.81
C PRO A 346 0.16 -24.40 0.38
N GLU A 347 0.94 -25.06 1.23
CA GLU A 347 0.47 -25.77 2.42
C GLU A 347 0.14 -24.82 3.60
N GLU A 348 0.69 -23.59 3.60
CA GLU A 348 0.48 -22.59 4.67
C GLU A 348 -0.88 -21.87 4.55
N THR A 349 -1.68 -22.14 3.52
CA THR A 349 -3.04 -21.56 3.38
C THR A 349 -4.08 -22.18 4.30
N GLU A 350 -3.76 -23.30 4.97
CA GLU A 350 -4.72 -24.12 5.74
C GLU A 350 -4.53 -24.01 7.28
N GLU A 351 -3.54 -23.24 7.76
CA GLU A 351 -3.09 -23.26 9.17
C GLU A 351 -4.20 -23.04 10.21
N MET A 352 -5.14 -22.13 9.98
CA MET A 352 -6.24 -21.90 10.93
C MET A 352 -7.44 -22.82 10.67
N GLU A 353 -7.68 -23.23 9.43
CA GLU A 353 -8.81 -24.09 9.05
C GLU A 353 -8.76 -25.48 9.70
N ASP A 354 -7.59 -25.93 10.13
CA ASP A 354 -7.40 -27.22 10.81
C ASP A 354 -7.39 -27.15 12.34
N VAL A 355 -7.35 -25.95 12.95
CA VAL A 355 -7.28 -25.86 14.41
C VAL A 355 -8.63 -26.17 15.04
N MET A 356 -8.73 -27.29 15.76
CA MET A 356 -9.89 -27.62 16.57
C MET A 356 -9.83 -26.88 17.91
N PHE A 357 -10.84 -26.05 18.19
CA PHE A 357 -10.96 -25.37 19.48
C PHE A 357 -11.54 -26.31 20.53
N CYS A 358 -10.82 -26.47 21.65
CA CYS A 358 -11.22 -27.33 22.76
C CYS A 358 -10.98 -26.66 24.11
N ARG A 359 -11.69 -27.15 25.13
CA ARG A 359 -11.59 -26.66 26.51
C ARG A 359 -10.18 -26.91 27.05
N GLN A 360 -9.51 -25.84 27.49
CA GLN A 360 -8.15 -25.92 28.05
C GLN A 360 -8.19 -26.18 29.56
N SER A 361 -7.82 -27.38 29.99
CA SER A 361 -7.92 -27.82 31.39
C SER A 361 -7.00 -27.06 32.35
N HIS A 362 -5.87 -26.54 31.87
CA HIS A 362 -4.90 -25.78 32.66
C HIS A 362 -5.33 -24.32 32.89
N ILE A 363 -6.30 -23.81 32.13
CA ILE A 363 -6.81 -22.46 32.29
C ILE A 363 -8.01 -22.49 33.21
N VAL A 364 -7.84 -21.96 34.43
CA VAL A 364 -8.92 -21.92 35.42
C VAL A 364 -9.78 -20.68 35.18
N ASN A 365 -9.38 -19.50 35.68
CA ASN A 365 -10.19 -18.27 35.61
C ASN A 365 -9.40 -17.04 35.13
N LYS A 366 -8.16 -17.19 34.65
CA LYS A 366 -7.31 -16.07 34.18
C LYS A 366 -6.48 -16.51 32.97
N ALA A 367 -6.50 -15.72 31.90
CA ALA A 367 -5.75 -15.94 30.67
C ALA A 367 -5.49 -14.61 29.94
N PRO A 368 -4.56 -14.56 28.98
CA PRO A 368 -4.41 -13.39 28.10
C PRO A 368 -5.68 -13.04 27.30
N ALA A 369 -5.90 -11.77 27.02
CA ALA A 369 -6.98 -11.27 26.16
C ALA A 369 -6.78 -11.66 24.69
N SER A 370 -7.84 -11.86 23.91
CA SER A 370 -7.71 -12.04 22.44
C SER A 370 -7.11 -10.79 21.81
N PHE A 371 -6.61 -10.89 20.58
CA PHE A 371 -6.05 -9.71 19.90
C PHE A 371 -7.10 -8.62 19.69
N ALA A 372 -8.33 -8.98 19.33
CA ALA A 372 -9.45 -8.05 19.17
C ALA A 372 -9.77 -7.31 20.49
N GLN A 373 -9.80 -8.03 21.62
CA GLN A 373 -10.01 -7.43 22.93
C GLN A 373 -8.94 -6.40 23.30
N ILE A 374 -7.67 -6.72 23.03
CA ILE A 374 -6.54 -5.81 23.29
C ILE A 374 -6.72 -4.52 22.49
N GLN A 375 -7.08 -4.62 21.21
CA GLN A 375 -7.26 -3.48 20.33
C GLN A 375 -8.36 -2.54 20.85
N LEU A 376 -9.54 -3.06 21.18
CA LEU A 376 -10.64 -2.24 21.71
C LEU A 376 -10.26 -1.61 23.06
N TRP A 377 -9.62 -2.39 23.95
CA TRP A 377 -9.17 -1.90 25.25
C TRP A 377 -8.15 -0.74 25.12
N TYR A 378 -7.18 -0.84 24.22
CA TYR A 378 -6.22 0.26 23.96
C TYR A 378 -6.89 1.48 23.33
N ASN A 379 -7.79 1.27 22.36
CA ASN A 379 -8.52 2.35 21.70
C ASN A 379 -9.32 3.19 22.68
N GLU A 380 -10.04 2.55 23.59
CA GLU A 380 -10.81 3.22 24.65
C GLU A 380 -9.91 3.88 25.70
N SER A 381 -8.77 3.26 26.03
CA SER A 381 -7.85 3.76 27.05
C SER A 381 -7.02 4.97 26.61
N ILE A 382 -6.69 5.10 25.32
CA ILE A 382 -5.66 6.03 24.83
C ILE A 382 -6.16 6.96 23.71
N HIS A 383 -7.00 6.49 22.80
CA HIS A 383 -7.10 7.10 21.46
C HIS A 383 -8.31 8.00 21.25
N PHE A 384 -9.40 7.84 22.02
CA PHE A 384 -10.63 8.60 21.81
C PHE A 384 -10.92 9.57 22.96
N THR A 385 -10.83 10.87 22.66
CA THR A 385 -11.08 11.94 23.64
C THR A 385 -12.11 12.95 23.11
N ARG A 386 -13.07 13.32 23.96
CA ARG A 386 -13.94 14.49 23.79
C ARG A 386 -13.41 15.61 24.69
N HIS A 387 -12.67 16.55 24.09
CA HIS A 387 -12.24 17.80 24.76
C HIS A 387 -11.67 17.63 26.19
N ILE A 388 -10.87 16.57 26.46
CA ILE A 388 -10.22 16.18 27.75
C ILE A 388 -10.87 14.95 28.47
N SER A 389 -11.98 14.40 27.98
CA SER A 389 -12.67 13.21 28.57
C SER A 389 -12.67 11.99 27.63
N GLN A 390 -12.68 10.75 28.16
CA GLN A 390 -12.84 9.52 27.35
C GLN A 390 -14.19 9.46 26.61
N VAL A 391 -14.23 8.82 25.44
CA VAL A 391 -15.43 8.62 24.61
C VAL A 391 -15.82 7.13 24.58
N PRO A 392 -17.06 6.75 24.93
CA PRO A 392 -17.50 5.36 24.94
C PRO A 392 -17.97 4.88 23.57
N VAL A 393 -17.04 4.75 22.64
CA VAL A 393 -17.34 4.29 21.27
C VAL A 393 -17.81 2.83 21.23
N TYR A 394 -17.58 2.08 22.32
CA TYR A 394 -17.81 0.64 22.41
C TYR A 394 -19.03 0.23 23.26
N ASN A 395 -19.93 1.16 23.58
CA ASN A 395 -21.24 0.83 24.17
C ASN A 395 -22.19 0.31 23.07
N MET A 396 -22.83 -0.83 23.30
CA MET A 396 -23.76 -1.48 22.36
C MET A 396 -25.18 -1.61 22.95
N PRO A 397 -25.99 -0.54 22.95
CA PRO A 397 -27.38 -0.61 23.41
C PRO A 397 -28.30 -1.22 22.33
N PHE A 398 -28.91 -2.35 22.65
CA PHE A 398 -29.97 -3.00 21.88
C PHE A 398 -31.34 -2.65 22.49
N ILE A 399 -32.20 -2.00 21.71
CA ILE A 399 -33.45 -1.39 22.19
C ILE A 399 -34.65 -2.17 21.65
N TYR A 400 -35.56 -2.54 22.56
CA TYR A 400 -36.74 -3.34 22.26
C TYR A 400 -38.02 -2.76 22.85
N HIS A 401 -39.13 -2.99 22.15
CA HIS A 401 -40.49 -2.82 22.65
C HIS A 401 -41.22 -4.17 22.62
N LEU A 402 -42.22 -4.33 23.49
CA LEU A 402 -43.10 -5.50 23.41
C LEU A 402 -44.17 -5.30 22.32
N HIS A 403 -44.52 -6.38 21.62
CA HIS A 403 -45.64 -6.38 20.69
C HIS A 403 -46.95 -6.06 21.41
N LEU A 404 -47.92 -5.51 20.67
CA LEU A 404 -49.27 -5.24 21.16
C LEU A 404 -49.85 -6.50 21.85
N HIS A 405 -50.40 -6.32 23.06
CA HIS A 405 -51.01 -7.36 23.91
C HIS A 405 -50.07 -8.26 24.74
N HIS A 406 -48.75 -8.13 24.64
CA HIS A 406 -47.81 -8.89 25.47
C HIS A 406 -47.44 -8.15 26.76
N THR A 407 -47.17 -8.91 27.82
CA THR A 407 -46.62 -8.41 29.09
C THR A 407 -45.51 -9.33 29.59
N LEU A 408 -44.45 -8.74 30.14
CA LEU A 408 -43.26 -9.46 30.60
C LEU A 408 -43.05 -9.26 32.10
N SER A 409 -42.82 -10.35 32.85
CA SER A 409 -42.51 -10.28 34.29
C SER A 409 -41.06 -9.86 34.50
N VAL A 410 -40.88 -8.72 35.16
CA VAL A 410 -39.57 -8.16 35.51
C VAL A 410 -38.80 -9.10 36.44
N GLN A 411 -39.51 -9.78 37.36
CA GLN A 411 -38.89 -10.72 38.29
C GLN A 411 -38.36 -11.97 37.57
N HIS A 412 -39.14 -12.52 36.64
CA HIS A 412 -38.70 -13.67 35.83
C HIS A 412 -37.57 -13.26 34.88
N LEU A 413 -37.66 -12.07 34.28
CA LEU A 413 -36.61 -11.54 33.41
C LEU A 413 -35.30 -11.39 34.18
N ARG A 414 -35.33 -10.79 35.36
CA ARG A 414 -34.15 -10.61 36.21
C ARG A 414 -33.52 -11.94 36.61
N HIS A 415 -34.33 -12.95 36.94
CA HIS A 415 -33.82 -14.29 37.23
C HIS A 415 -33.20 -14.97 36.00
N ALA A 416 -33.89 -14.90 34.86
CA ALA A 416 -33.42 -15.45 33.59
C ALA A 416 -32.11 -14.81 33.12
N LEU A 417 -31.99 -13.49 33.25
CA LEU A 417 -30.75 -12.75 32.99
C LEU A 417 -29.62 -13.23 33.89
N HIS A 418 -29.88 -13.46 35.18
CA HIS A 418 -28.87 -13.97 36.09
C HIS A 418 -28.34 -15.34 35.64
N LEU A 419 -29.22 -16.28 35.28
CA LEU A 419 -28.81 -17.59 34.75
C LEU A 419 -28.03 -17.47 33.43
N THR A 420 -28.46 -16.56 32.55
CA THR A 420 -27.83 -16.34 31.24
C THR A 420 -26.43 -15.76 31.38
N VAL A 421 -26.26 -14.75 32.25
CA VAL A 421 -24.95 -14.15 32.55
C VAL A 421 -24.03 -15.17 33.20
N ILE A 422 -24.53 -16.06 34.06
CA ILE A 422 -23.74 -17.13 34.68
C ILE A 422 -23.23 -18.14 33.66
N LYS A 423 -24.10 -18.58 32.74
CA LYS A 423 -23.72 -19.51 31.67
C LYS A 423 -22.60 -18.95 30.80
N HIS A 424 -22.67 -17.65 30.48
CA HIS A 424 -21.76 -16.98 29.56
C HIS A 424 -20.71 -16.17 30.30
N GLN A 425 -19.55 -16.80 30.52
CA GLN A 425 -18.45 -16.24 31.29
C GLN A 425 -17.92 -14.90 30.79
N SER A 426 -18.00 -14.63 29.48
CA SER A 426 -17.64 -13.33 28.89
C SER A 426 -18.44 -12.17 29.47
N LEU A 427 -19.70 -12.39 29.86
CA LEU A 427 -20.59 -11.35 30.42
C LEU A 427 -20.27 -10.95 31.87
N HIS A 428 -19.34 -11.67 32.51
CA HIS A 428 -18.83 -11.36 33.86
C HIS A 428 -17.30 -11.53 33.92
N THR A 429 -16.62 -11.16 32.83
CA THR A 429 -15.17 -11.18 32.72
C THR A 429 -14.60 -9.77 32.88
N SER A 430 -13.54 -9.66 33.67
CA SER A 430 -12.74 -8.43 33.83
C SER A 430 -11.54 -8.40 32.88
N LEU A 431 -11.22 -7.23 32.34
CA LEU A 431 -10.00 -6.94 31.56
C LEU A 431 -9.05 -6.08 32.38
N LEU A 432 -7.80 -6.53 32.53
CA LEU A 432 -6.79 -5.91 33.39
C LEU A 432 -5.44 -5.91 32.70
N PHE A 433 -4.72 -4.80 32.73
CA PHE A 433 -3.33 -4.76 32.27
C PHE A 433 -2.39 -5.36 33.32
N ASP A 434 -1.66 -6.41 32.97
CA ASP A 434 -0.66 -7.05 33.83
C ASP A 434 0.70 -6.39 33.58
N THR A 435 1.15 -5.56 34.52
CA THR A 435 2.36 -4.74 34.38
C THR A 435 3.65 -5.57 34.30
N GLU A 436 3.69 -6.74 34.94
CA GLU A 436 4.88 -7.61 34.91
C GLU A 436 5.04 -8.27 33.54
N LYS A 437 3.91 -8.68 32.94
CA LYS A 437 3.90 -9.36 31.63
C LYS A 437 3.76 -8.40 30.46
N SER A 438 3.43 -7.13 30.71
CA SER A 438 3.09 -6.12 29.70
C SER A 438 1.97 -6.58 28.74
N VAL A 439 0.95 -7.27 29.26
CA VAL A 439 -0.15 -7.86 28.47
C VAL A 439 -1.49 -7.64 29.15
N VAL A 440 -2.55 -7.39 28.37
CA VAL A 440 -3.93 -7.37 28.87
C VAL A 440 -4.40 -8.79 29.16
N MET A 441 -4.87 -9.02 30.37
CA MET A 441 -5.37 -10.30 30.88
C MET A 441 -6.89 -10.23 31.09
N GLN A 442 -7.56 -11.32 30.76
CA GLN A 442 -8.94 -11.60 31.11
C GLN A 442 -9.00 -12.37 32.41
N ARG A 443 -9.98 -12.05 33.25
CA ARG A 443 -10.26 -12.82 34.47
C ARG A 443 -11.76 -12.96 34.69
N ILE A 444 -12.22 -14.22 34.72
CA ILE A 444 -13.61 -14.56 35.07
C ILE A 444 -13.84 -14.28 36.54
N ILE A 445 -14.96 -13.63 36.87
CA ILE A 445 -15.34 -13.35 38.25
C ILE A 445 -15.92 -14.62 38.89
N ASP A 446 -15.39 -14.99 40.06
CA ASP A 446 -15.86 -16.16 40.81
C ASP A 446 -17.28 -15.93 41.35
N MET A 447 -18.16 -16.86 40.99
CA MET A 447 -19.57 -16.90 41.35
C MET A 447 -19.83 -17.16 42.84
N ASN A 448 -18.87 -17.75 43.56
CA ASN A 448 -19.03 -18.06 44.98
C ASN A 448 -18.92 -16.83 45.89
N ASP A 449 -18.46 -15.69 45.35
CA ASP A 449 -18.45 -14.42 46.09
C ASP A 449 -19.80 -13.73 45.93
N ASN A 450 -20.79 -14.16 46.72
CA ASN A 450 -22.16 -13.62 46.77
C ASN A 450 -22.27 -12.10 46.99
N ARG A 451 -21.15 -11.40 47.21
CA ARG A 451 -21.08 -9.94 47.34
C ARG A 451 -20.82 -9.22 46.02
N LYS A 452 -20.47 -9.94 44.94
CA LYS A 452 -20.14 -9.31 43.65
C LYS A 452 -21.35 -9.26 42.72
N GLN A 453 -21.62 -8.06 42.23
CA GLN A 453 -22.63 -7.82 41.21
C GLN A 453 -22.06 -8.26 39.84
N LEU A 454 -22.80 -9.11 39.11
CA LEU A 454 -22.37 -9.61 37.79
C LEU A 454 -22.79 -8.69 36.64
N PHE A 455 -23.89 -7.96 36.81
CA PHE A 455 -24.42 -7.04 35.81
C PHE A 455 -25.26 -5.95 36.46
N THR A 456 -25.47 -4.86 35.72
CA THR A 456 -26.27 -3.72 36.18
C THR A 456 -27.74 -3.87 35.75
N PHE A 457 -28.69 -3.76 36.69
CA PHE A 457 -30.12 -3.78 36.38
C PHE A 457 -30.77 -2.49 36.88
N ILE A 458 -31.32 -1.69 35.97
CA ILE A 458 -31.86 -0.36 36.26
C ILE A 458 -33.28 -0.21 35.73
N GLU A 459 -34.06 0.55 36.48
CA GLU A 459 -35.44 0.89 36.16
C GLU A 459 -35.61 2.41 36.24
N SER A 460 -36.14 3.01 35.18
CA SER A 460 -36.39 4.45 35.11
C SER A 460 -37.76 4.74 34.52
N THR A 461 -38.18 6.01 34.52
CA THR A 461 -39.47 6.42 33.95
C THR A 461 -39.29 7.58 33.00
N TYR A 462 -40.11 7.62 31.95
CA TYR A 462 -40.18 8.76 31.03
C TYR A 462 -41.62 9.24 30.86
N LYS A 463 -41.80 10.55 30.70
CA LYS A 463 -43.11 11.19 30.46
C LYS A 463 -43.22 11.76 29.05
N THR A 464 -42.10 12.18 28.47
CA THR A 464 -42.00 12.80 27.15
C THR A 464 -40.98 12.04 26.29
N GLN A 465 -41.12 12.13 24.96
CA GLN A 465 -40.18 11.51 24.03
C GLN A 465 -38.76 12.04 24.20
N GLU A 466 -38.60 13.33 24.52
CA GLU A 466 -37.31 13.97 24.80
C GLU A 466 -36.58 13.34 25.99
N GLN A 467 -37.31 12.98 27.06
CA GLN A 467 -36.73 12.26 28.19
C GLN A 467 -36.27 10.85 27.81
N LEU A 468 -37.04 10.14 26.99
CA LEU A 468 -36.64 8.83 26.48
C LEU A 468 -35.37 8.97 25.62
N ASN A 469 -35.34 9.91 24.69
CA ASN A 469 -34.18 10.18 23.84
C ASN A 469 -32.94 10.54 24.67
N GLY A 470 -33.09 11.33 25.75
CA GLY A 470 -32.00 11.61 26.69
C GLY A 470 -31.45 10.35 27.38
N ILE A 471 -32.33 9.44 27.82
CA ILE A 471 -31.91 8.15 28.40
C ILE A 471 -31.18 7.29 27.36
N LEU A 472 -31.70 7.21 26.12
CA LEU A 472 -31.05 6.48 25.04
C LEU A 472 -29.69 7.09 24.67
N PHE A 473 -29.58 8.42 24.72
CA PHE A 473 -28.33 9.14 24.52
C PHE A 473 -27.31 8.76 25.58
N ASP A 474 -27.71 8.77 26.85
CA ASP A 474 -26.84 8.40 27.96
C ASP A 474 -26.39 6.94 27.86
N GLU A 475 -27.30 6.00 27.55
CA GLU A 475 -26.96 4.58 27.35
C GLU A 475 -25.92 4.37 26.23
N LYS A 476 -25.92 5.21 25.20
CA LYS A 476 -24.95 5.11 24.11
C LYS A 476 -23.66 5.87 24.37
N TYR A 477 -23.72 7.06 24.98
CA TYR A 477 -22.61 8.03 24.97
C TYR A 477 -22.03 8.35 26.34
N SER A 478 -22.47 7.70 27.43
CA SER A 478 -21.89 7.90 28.77
C SER A 478 -20.66 7.00 29.02
N PRO A 479 -19.47 7.57 29.33
CA PRO A 479 -18.20 6.84 29.46
C PRO A 479 -18.08 6.00 30.74
N HIS A 480 -19.05 6.07 31.64
CA HIS A 480 -18.97 5.45 32.96
C HIS A 480 -20.04 4.37 33.19
N LEU A 481 -20.65 3.86 32.11
CA LEU A 481 -21.68 2.81 32.22
C LEU A 481 -21.11 1.44 32.56
N PHE A 482 -19.89 1.16 32.10
CA PHE A 482 -19.21 -0.11 32.28
C PHE A 482 -17.91 0.08 33.06
N ASP A 483 -17.54 -0.94 33.83
CA ASP A 483 -16.24 -1.03 34.50
C ASP A 483 -15.60 -2.37 34.12
N LEU A 484 -14.74 -2.32 33.10
CA LEU A 484 -14.03 -3.49 32.59
C LEU A 484 -13.12 -4.12 33.65
N THR A 485 -12.64 -3.37 34.63
CA THR A 485 -11.74 -3.89 35.68
C THR A 485 -12.50 -4.73 36.72
N GLN A 486 -13.78 -4.42 36.92
CA GLN A 486 -14.70 -5.14 37.80
C GLN A 486 -15.58 -6.15 37.06
N GLY A 487 -15.43 -6.28 35.73
CA GLY A 487 -16.22 -7.15 34.86
C GLY A 487 -17.72 -6.84 34.84
N LEU A 488 -18.09 -5.58 35.08
CA LEU A 488 -19.44 -5.07 34.89
C LEU A 488 -19.59 -4.61 33.43
N VAL A 489 -19.85 -5.57 32.55
CA VAL A 489 -19.80 -5.40 31.08
C VAL A 489 -21.15 -5.58 30.40
N PHE A 490 -22.19 -5.88 31.19
CA PHE A 490 -23.57 -6.00 30.76
C PHE A 490 -24.49 -5.19 31.68
N ARG A 491 -25.50 -4.56 31.06
CA ARG A 491 -26.52 -3.76 31.70
C ARG A 491 -27.89 -4.01 31.07
N CYS A 492 -28.91 -4.18 31.90
CA CYS A 492 -30.31 -4.22 31.51
C CYS A 492 -31.02 -3.00 32.07
N HIS A 493 -31.68 -2.22 31.22
CA HIS A 493 -32.41 -1.02 31.62
C HIS A 493 -33.85 -1.09 31.11
N ILE A 494 -34.81 -1.04 32.03
CA ILE A 494 -36.24 -0.93 31.72
C ILE A 494 -36.69 0.51 31.93
N VAL A 495 -37.23 1.12 30.88
CA VAL A 495 -37.69 2.51 30.86
C VAL A 495 -39.22 2.52 30.76
N TYR A 496 -39.89 2.79 31.87
CA TYR A 496 -41.35 2.71 31.97
C TYR A 496 -42.04 4.00 31.55
N TYR A 497 -43.15 3.88 30.83
CA TYR A 497 -43.96 5.03 30.45
C TYR A 497 -44.77 5.55 31.65
N LYS A 498 -44.52 6.81 32.03
CA LYS A 498 -45.13 7.59 33.13
C LYS A 498 -44.87 7.11 34.56
N GLN A 499 -44.94 5.81 34.83
CA GLN A 499 -44.76 5.26 36.17
C GLN A 499 -44.23 3.83 36.12
N ILE A 500 -43.43 3.44 37.11
CA ILE A 500 -43.00 2.05 37.30
C ILE A 500 -44.22 1.20 37.61
N SER A 501 -44.34 0.07 36.92
CA SER A 501 -45.46 -0.86 37.07
C SER A 501 -45.52 -1.43 38.49
N SER A 502 -46.63 -1.20 39.21
CA SER A 502 -46.85 -1.76 40.56
C SER A 502 -46.90 -3.29 40.58
N ASN A 503 -47.14 -3.90 39.41
CA ASN A 503 -47.26 -5.34 39.24
C ASN A 503 -45.97 -5.97 38.71
N TYR A 504 -44.87 -5.21 38.59
CA TYR A 504 -43.60 -5.67 38.02
C TYR A 504 -43.76 -6.28 36.61
N LEU A 505 -44.62 -5.66 35.79
CA LEU A 505 -44.88 -6.05 34.41
C LEU A 505 -44.41 -4.96 33.45
N VAL A 506 -43.64 -5.35 32.44
CA VAL A 506 -43.31 -4.53 31.26
C VAL A 506 -44.46 -4.64 30.26
N SER A 507 -44.87 -3.51 29.69
CA SER A 507 -45.91 -3.40 28.69
C SER A 507 -45.36 -2.95 27.34
N ASN A 508 -46.20 -2.93 26.30
CA ASN A 508 -45.84 -2.46 24.97
C ASN A 508 -45.51 -0.97 24.87
N LYS A 509 -45.77 -0.18 25.92
CA LYS A 509 -45.38 1.24 26.00
C LYS A 509 -44.03 1.45 26.67
N ASP A 510 -43.48 0.42 27.29
CA ASP A 510 -42.20 0.50 27.97
C ASP A 510 -41.08 0.14 27.00
N THR A 511 -39.86 0.57 27.33
CA THR A 511 -38.67 0.29 26.52
C THR A 511 -37.74 -0.63 27.31
N LEU A 512 -37.27 -1.70 26.68
CA LEU A 512 -36.28 -2.61 27.23
C LEU A 512 -34.96 -2.42 26.50
N ILE A 513 -33.89 -2.17 27.25
CA ILE A 513 -32.56 -1.93 26.71
C ILE A 513 -31.60 -2.97 27.28
N PHE A 514 -30.95 -3.72 26.40
CA PHE A 514 -29.80 -4.56 26.73
C PHE A 514 -28.54 -3.87 26.22
N ASN A 515 -27.68 -3.43 27.12
CA ASN A 515 -26.46 -2.70 26.77
C ASN A 515 -25.25 -3.54 27.15
N PHE A 516 -24.37 -3.77 26.17
CA PHE A 516 -23.13 -4.54 26.33
C PHE A 516 -21.92 -3.69 26.01
N HIS A 517 -20.78 -4.03 26.60
CA HIS A 517 -19.51 -3.50 26.16
C HIS A 517 -18.92 -4.34 25.01
N HIS A 518 -18.55 -3.69 23.90
CA HIS A 518 -18.13 -4.36 22.67
C HIS A 518 -16.84 -5.20 22.83
N SER A 519 -16.00 -4.91 23.83
CA SER A 519 -14.80 -5.71 24.11
C SER A 519 -15.11 -7.18 24.48
N LEU A 520 -16.34 -7.51 24.88
CA LEU A 520 -16.72 -8.87 25.31
C LEU A 520 -17.99 -9.38 24.61
N PHE A 521 -18.50 -8.61 23.65
CA PHE A 521 -19.76 -8.88 22.96
C PHE A 521 -19.71 -8.28 21.56
N ASP A 522 -20.29 -8.96 20.59
CA ASP A 522 -20.39 -8.52 19.19
C ASP A 522 -21.83 -8.76 18.67
N LEU A 523 -22.14 -8.34 17.45
CA LEU A 523 -23.52 -8.42 16.93
C LEU A 523 -24.04 -9.86 16.86
N SER A 524 -23.18 -10.81 16.47
CA SER A 524 -23.54 -12.22 16.38
C SER A 524 -23.82 -12.86 17.76
N SER A 525 -23.25 -12.33 18.84
CA SER A 525 -23.53 -12.79 20.21
C SER A 525 -24.96 -12.51 20.66
N MET A 526 -25.66 -11.55 20.04
CA MET A 526 -27.03 -11.22 20.41
C MET A 526 -28.02 -12.37 20.16
N GLN A 527 -27.80 -13.15 19.10
CA GLN A 527 -28.66 -14.29 18.79
C GLN A 527 -28.50 -15.40 19.85
N VAL A 528 -27.27 -15.66 20.28
CA VAL A 528 -26.95 -16.62 21.36
C VAL A 528 -27.55 -16.15 22.68
N PHE A 529 -27.34 -14.87 23.04
CA PHE A 529 -27.84 -14.27 24.26
C PHE A 529 -29.36 -14.39 24.37
N LEU A 530 -30.09 -14.01 23.31
CA LEU A 530 -31.55 -14.03 23.35
C LEU A 530 -32.14 -15.43 23.29
N HIS A 531 -31.48 -16.37 22.59
CA HIS A 531 -31.87 -17.79 22.64
C HIS A 531 -31.82 -18.34 24.06
N ASP A 532 -30.68 -18.15 24.75
CA ASP A 532 -30.48 -18.65 26.10
C ASP A 532 -31.31 -17.89 27.14
N LEU A 533 -31.50 -16.59 26.96
CA LEU A 533 -32.38 -15.79 27.82
C LEU A 533 -33.83 -16.28 27.73
N ASN A 534 -34.31 -16.58 26.54
CA ASN A 534 -35.65 -17.12 26.35
C ASN A 534 -35.80 -18.50 26.99
N GLN A 535 -34.81 -19.38 26.83
CA GLN A 535 -34.79 -20.67 27.50
C GLN A 535 -34.81 -20.51 29.02
N ALA A 536 -33.94 -19.68 29.58
CA ALA A 536 -33.89 -19.40 31.01
C ALA A 536 -35.21 -18.84 31.55
N TYR A 537 -35.86 -17.96 30.77
CA TYR A 537 -37.12 -17.34 31.16
C TYR A 537 -38.29 -18.33 31.15
N THR A 538 -38.35 -19.23 30.17
CA THR A 538 -39.43 -20.20 30.01
C THR A 538 -39.33 -21.37 30.98
N THR A 539 -38.13 -21.91 31.19
CA THR A 539 -37.92 -23.11 31.99
C THR A 539 -37.48 -22.81 33.43
N GLY A 540 -36.95 -21.60 33.68
CA GLY A 540 -36.30 -21.25 34.94
C GLY A 540 -34.92 -21.90 35.13
N GLN A 541 -34.36 -22.56 34.11
CA GLN A 541 -33.08 -23.26 34.17
C GLN A 541 -32.33 -23.18 32.83
N LEU A 542 -31.00 -23.07 32.90
CA LEU A 542 -30.10 -23.22 31.75
C LEU A 542 -29.19 -24.43 31.99
N LEU A 543 -29.18 -25.37 31.05
CA LEU A 543 -28.26 -26.50 31.08
C LEU A 543 -26.94 -26.05 30.45
N TYR A 544 -25.86 -26.15 31.22
CA TYR A 544 -24.50 -25.99 30.73
C TYR A 544 -23.55 -26.80 31.62
N ASP A 545 -22.52 -27.39 31.02
CA ASP A 545 -21.49 -28.12 31.76
C ASP A 545 -20.20 -27.31 31.76
N ASP A 546 -19.87 -26.73 32.91
CA ASP A 546 -18.67 -25.92 33.12
C ASP A 546 -17.37 -26.64 32.83
N ASN A 547 -17.35 -27.98 32.85
CA ASN A 547 -16.14 -28.77 32.66
C ASN A 547 -15.83 -29.07 31.18
N THR A 548 -16.85 -29.15 30.34
CA THR A 548 -16.71 -29.55 28.93
C THR A 548 -16.96 -28.43 27.95
N SER A 549 -17.70 -27.39 28.36
CA SER A 549 -18.06 -26.28 27.47
C SER A 549 -16.84 -25.39 27.17
N LEU A 550 -16.64 -25.10 25.88
CA LEU A 550 -15.62 -24.18 25.41
C LEU A 550 -15.96 -22.75 25.87
N ARG A 551 -14.95 -22.01 26.35
CA ARG A 551 -15.09 -20.61 26.79
C ARG A 551 -14.41 -19.68 25.80
N TYR A 552 -14.79 -18.41 25.82
CA TYR A 552 -14.09 -17.40 25.04
C TYR A 552 -12.60 -17.26 25.41
N LEU A 553 -12.22 -17.47 26.68
CA LEU A 553 -10.80 -17.47 27.06
C LEU A 553 -10.01 -18.63 26.45
N ASP A 554 -10.66 -19.77 26.15
CA ASP A 554 -10.01 -20.93 25.52
C ASP A 554 -9.70 -20.57 24.06
N TYR A 555 -10.65 -19.91 23.38
CA TYR A 555 -10.45 -19.31 22.06
C TYR A 555 -9.26 -18.33 22.08
N ALA A 556 -9.27 -17.36 23.01
CA ALA A 556 -8.23 -16.31 23.07
C ALA A 556 -6.81 -16.87 23.30
N VAL A 557 -6.67 -17.94 24.10
CA VAL A 557 -5.37 -18.59 24.28
C VAL A 557 -4.97 -19.41 23.08
N THR A 558 -5.91 -20.15 22.49
CA THR A 558 -5.63 -20.94 21.28
C THR A 558 -5.19 -20.02 20.15
N GLU A 559 -5.91 -18.92 19.89
CA GLU A 559 -5.58 -17.88 18.92
C GLU A 559 -4.14 -17.37 19.09
N ARG A 560 -3.68 -17.15 20.32
CA ARG A 560 -2.32 -16.67 20.61
C ARG A 560 -1.22 -17.72 20.44
N GLN A 561 -1.57 -19.01 20.51
CA GLN A 561 -0.60 -20.11 20.40
C GLN A 561 -0.45 -20.61 18.96
N MET A 562 -1.37 -20.25 18.06
CA MET A 562 -1.31 -20.62 16.64
C MET A 562 -0.07 -20.02 15.94
N SER A 563 0.51 -20.78 15.00
CA SER A 563 1.38 -20.22 13.98
C SER A 563 0.59 -19.18 13.19
N MET A 564 1.19 -18.01 12.99
CA MET A 564 0.64 -16.97 12.12
C MET A 564 1.60 -16.66 10.99
N THR A 565 2.51 -17.57 10.67
CA THR A 565 3.62 -17.31 9.74
C THR A 565 3.12 -17.18 8.31
N GLY A 566 2.15 -18.02 7.91
CA GLY A 566 1.52 -17.93 6.58
C GLY A 566 0.72 -16.64 6.42
N ALA A 567 -0.12 -16.32 7.41
CA ALA A 567 -0.92 -15.10 7.41
C ALA A 567 -0.07 -13.82 7.46
N SER A 568 1.01 -13.83 8.26
CA SER A 568 1.99 -12.76 8.33
C SER A 568 2.57 -12.47 6.94
N MET A 569 3.04 -13.49 6.22
CA MET A 569 3.58 -13.31 4.87
C MET A 569 2.51 -12.88 3.86
N PHE A 570 1.29 -13.40 3.95
CA PHE A 570 0.19 -12.95 3.10
C PHE A 570 -0.08 -11.46 3.20
N TRP A 571 -0.22 -10.93 4.42
CA TRP A 571 -0.53 -9.52 4.61
C TRP A 571 0.62 -8.61 4.19
N LEU A 572 1.86 -9.03 4.46
CA LEU A 572 3.07 -8.37 3.97
C LEU A 572 3.06 -8.32 2.43
N ASP A 573 2.87 -9.44 1.76
CA ASP A 573 2.84 -9.53 0.29
C ASP A 573 1.64 -8.82 -0.34
N THR A 574 0.52 -8.69 0.37
CA THR A 574 -0.68 -8.00 -0.16
C THR A 574 -0.52 -6.47 -0.12
N LEU A 575 0.24 -5.96 0.85
CA LEU A 575 0.35 -4.53 1.16
C LEU A 575 1.73 -3.93 0.88
N TYR A 576 2.71 -4.71 0.41
CA TYR A 576 4.11 -4.27 0.33
C TYR A 576 4.33 -2.98 -0.50
N ASP A 577 3.64 -2.79 -1.62
CA ASP A 577 3.69 -1.58 -2.47
C ASP A 577 2.48 -0.67 -2.26
N TYR A 578 1.61 -0.99 -1.31
CA TYR A 578 0.55 -0.09 -0.94
C TYR A 578 1.16 1.08 -0.15
N GLN A 579 0.90 2.31 -0.59
CA GLN A 579 1.34 3.51 0.11
C GLN A 579 0.46 3.73 1.35
N LEU A 580 0.79 3.04 2.44
CA LEU A 580 0.01 3.05 3.68
C LEU A 580 -0.12 4.45 4.32
N ASP A 581 0.84 5.34 4.08
CA ASP A 581 0.81 6.73 4.55
C ASP A 581 0.03 7.68 3.61
N GLN A 582 -0.35 7.23 2.41
CA GLN A 582 -1.14 8.02 1.49
C GLN A 582 -2.62 7.91 1.86
N SER A 583 -3.16 8.98 2.45
CA SER A 583 -4.60 9.07 2.68
C SER A 583 -5.39 9.09 1.37
N LEU A 584 -6.56 8.46 1.37
CA LEU A 584 -7.50 8.59 0.25
C LEU A 584 -7.87 10.06 0.06
N SER A 585 -7.85 10.55 -1.18
CA SER A 585 -8.18 11.94 -1.50
C SER A 585 -9.70 12.16 -1.58
N LEU A 586 -10.41 11.83 -0.50
CA LEU A 586 -11.85 12.08 -0.38
C LEU A 586 -12.13 13.60 -0.40
N PRO A 587 -13.34 14.04 -0.78
CA PRO A 587 -13.70 15.46 -0.84
C PRO A 587 -13.95 16.03 0.57
N TYR A 588 -12.88 16.11 1.35
CA TYR A 588 -12.90 16.68 2.70
C TYR A 588 -13.25 18.18 2.64
N ASP A 589 -14.04 18.64 3.60
CA ASP A 589 -14.30 20.07 3.81
C ASP A 589 -13.19 20.74 4.64
N ARG A 590 -12.44 19.94 5.40
CA ARG A 590 -11.44 20.39 6.39
C ARG A 590 -10.22 19.46 6.36
N TYR A 591 -9.07 20.00 6.74
CA TYR A 591 -7.84 19.23 6.88
C TYR A 591 -7.66 18.74 8.32
N ARG A 592 -7.15 17.51 8.47
CA ARG A 592 -6.73 16.99 9.76
C ARG A 592 -5.47 17.72 10.22
N LEU A 593 -5.58 18.53 11.29
CA LEU A 593 -4.45 19.36 11.77
C LEU A 593 -3.32 18.53 12.41
N THR A 594 -3.65 17.40 13.05
CA THR A 594 -2.67 16.45 13.62
C THR A 594 -3.24 15.03 13.62
N ASN A 595 -2.39 14.02 13.38
CA ASN A 595 -2.81 12.61 13.29
C ASN A 595 -3.32 12.03 14.61
N GLY A 596 -2.98 12.62 15.77
CA GLY A 596 -3.29 12.08 17.09
C GLY A 596 -4.65 12.45 17.69
N HIS A 597 -5.46 13.27 17.00
CA HIS A 597 -6.76 13.71 17.51
C HIS A 597 -7.89 13.35 16.55
N ARG A 598 -8.49 12.15 16.75
CA ARG A 598 -9.76 11.73 16.16
C ARG A 598 -10.84 11.88 17.23
N THR A 599 -11.83 12.74 16.99
CA THR A 599 -12.88 12.98 18.00
C THR A 599 -14.02 11.96 17.90
N CYS A 600 -14.02 11.11 16.86
CA CYS A 600 -15.04 10.10 16.52
C CYS A 600 -16.45 10.66 16.30
N HIS A 601 -16.67 11.97 16.36
CA HIS A 601 -17.96 12.55 16.05
C HIS A 601 -18.19 12.42 14.54
N ALA A 602 -19.38 11.99 14.17
CA ALA A 602 -19.77 11.80 12.79
C ALA A 602 -21.22 12.21 12.57
N THR A 603 -21.52 12.55 11.32
CA THR A 603 -22.88 12.68 10.81
C THR A 603 -23.26 11.43 10.04
N SER A 604 -24.54 11.12 9.99
CA SER A 604 -25.08 9.94 9.29
C SER A 604 -26.11 10.35 8.26
N VAL A 605 -26.07 9.73 7.08
CA VAL A 605 -27.09 9.86 6.04
C VAL A 605 -27.49 8.47 5.56
N SER A 606 -28.78 8.16 5.64
CA SER A 606 -29.33 6.87 5.19
C SER A 606 -30.31 7.03 4.05
N PHE A 607 -30.39 6.03 3.18
CA PHE A 607 -31.40 5.97 2.11
C PHE A 607 -31.69 4.51 1.70
N ASP A 608 -32.87 4.29 1.14
CA ASP A 608 -33.24 3.02 0.48
C ASP A 608 -32.88 3.05 -1.00
N PHE A 609 -32.38 1.95 -1.55
CA PHE A 609 -32.13 1.85 -3.00
C PHE A 609 -33.45 1.78 -3.81
N GLY A 610 -34.56 1.47 -3.15
CA GLY A 610 -35.86 1.20 -3.78
C GLY A 610 -35.98 -0.25 -4.26
N GLN A 611 -37.22 -0.68 -4.50
CA GLN A 611 -37.50 -2.09 -4.83
C GLN A 611 -36.90 -2.51 -6.18
N ASP A 612 -36.95 -1.64 -7.19
CA ASP A 612 -36.49 -1.94 -8.54
C ASP A 612 -34.97 -2.19 -8.56
N VAL A 613 -34.18 -1.26 -8.01
CA VAL A 613 -32.71 -1.41 -7.92
C VAL A 613 -32.31 -2.60 -7.06
N SER A 614 -33.01 -2.82 -5.94
CA SER A 614 -32.74 -3.99 -5.08
C SER A 614 -32.98 -5.30 -5.83
N HIS A 615 -34.08 -5.38 -6.60
CA HIS A 615 -34.42 -6.54 -7.40
C HIS A 615 -33.42 -6.80 -8.51
N ASP A 616 -32.99 -5.76 -9.23
CA ASP A 616 -32.01 -5.86 -10.31
C ASP A 616 -30.65 -6.37 -9.79
N PHE A 617 -30.16 -5.83 -8.68
CA PHE A 617 -28.90 -6.28 -8.07
C PHE A 617 -28.97 -7.71 -7.58
N LEU A 618 -30.06 -8.10 -6.91
CA LEU A 618 -30.28 -9.49 -6.47
C LEU A 618 -30.33 -10.45 -7.66
N THR A 619 -31.05 -10.07 -8.73
CA THR A 619 -31.17 -10.89 -9.95
C THR A 619 -29.84 -11.01 -10.67
N TYR A 620 -29.07 -9.93 -10.76
CA TYR A 620 -27.75 -9.93 -11.37
C TYR A 620 -26.76 -10.82 -10.59
N ALA A 621 -26.73 -10.69 -9.26
CA ALA A 621 -25.91 -11.53 -8.38
C ALA A 621 -26.25 -13.02 -8.56
N LEU A 622 -27.54 -13.37 -8.53
CA LEU A 622 -28.02 -14.75 -8.71
C LEU A 622 -27.71 -15.32 -10.10
N SER A 623 -27.93 -14.54 -11.17
CA SER A 623 -27.71 -15.02 -12.55
C SER A 623 -26.24 -15.23 -12.91
N ASN A 624 -25.32 -14.53 -12.23
CA ASN A 624 -23.88 -14.64 -12.48
C ASN A 624 -23.14 -15.50 -11.43
N ASN A 625 -23.86 -16.13 -10.48
CA ASN A 625 -23.27 -16.88 -9.35
C ASN A 625 -22.27 -16.05 -8.53
N ILE A 626 -22.63 -14.81 -8.22
CA ILE A 626 -21.81 -13.87 -7.43
C ILE A 626 -22.57 -13.53 -6.15
N SER A 627 -21.88 -13.36 -5.02
CA SER A 627 -22.55 -12.90 -3.79
C SER A 627 -22.88 -11.41 -3.89
N LEU A 628 -23.98 -11.00 -3.26
CA LEU A 628 -24.38 -9.60 -3.23
C LEU A 628 -23.31 -8.70 -2.58
N GLU A 629 -22.57 -9.25 -1.62
CA GLU A 629 -21.43 -8.61 -0.98
C GLU A 629 -20.28 -8.29 -1.96
N HIS A 630 -19.90 -9.20 -2.86
CA HIS A 630 -18.89 -8.91 -3.89
C HIS A 630 -19.36 -7.79 -4.83
N LEU A 631 -20.66 -7.77 -5.13
CA LEU A 631 -21.27 -6.71 -5.94
C LEU A 631 -21.18 -5.35 -5.22
N THR A 632 -21.47 -5.30 -3.91
CA THR A 632 -21.36 -4.06 -3.13
C THR A 632 -19.91 -3.58 -3.00
N PHE A 633 -18.94 -4.48 -2.84
CA PHE A 633 -17.51 -4.13 -2.89
C PHE A 633 -17.12 -3.52 -4.23
N ALA A 634 -17.48 -4.15 -5.36
CA ALA A 634 -17.18 -3.62 -6.69
C ALA A 634 -17.82 -2.24 -6.93
N MET A 635 -19.08 -2.07 -6.52
CA MET A 635 -19.75 -0.77 -6.56
C MET A 635 -18.99 0.29 -5.75
N TYR A 636 -18.52 -0.07 -4.55
CA TYR A 636 -17.83 0.85 -3.68
C TYR A 636 -16.45 1.24 -4.20
N PHE A 637 -15.68 0.31 -4.77
CA PHE A 637 -14.41 0.65 -5.43
C PHE A 637 -14.60 1.60 -6.61
N ILE A 638 -15.62 1.39 -7.44
CA ILE A 638 -15.96 2.34 -8.51
C ILE A 638 -16.35 3.70 -7.93
N PHE A 639 -17.13 3.71 -6.84
CA PHE A 639 -17.51 4.95 -6.17
C PHE A 639 -16.30 5.71 -5.65
N LEU A 640 -15.39 5.03 -4.95
CA LEU A 640 -14.15 5.61 -4.42
C LEU A 640 -13.24 6.11 -5.52
N PHE A 641 -13.04 5.36 -6.61
CA PHE A 641 -12.28 5.82 -7.78
C PHE A 641 -12.82 7.17 -8.31
N LYS A 642 -14.14 7.28 -8.46
CA LYS A 642 -14.78 8.52 -8.93
C LYS A 642 -14.75 9.64 -7.87
N LEU A 643 -14.83 9.29 -6.59
CA LEU A 643 -14.85 10.24 -5.47
C LEU A 643 -13.47 10.83 -5.18
N THR A 644 -12.41 10.05 -5.40
CA THR A 644 -11.00 10.41 -5.16
C THR A 644 -10.32 11.06 -6.36
N ASN A 645 -11.09 11.47 -7.38
CA ASN A 645 -10.57 12.06 -8.61
C ASN A 645 -9.59 11.15 -9.37
N GLY A 646 -9.82 9.84 -9.34
CA GLY A 646 -9.14 8.88 -10.19
C GLY A 646 -8.07 8.02 -9.53
N GLN A 647 -8.00 7.93 -8.19
CA GLN A 647 -7.09 6.98 -7.54
C GLN A 647 -7.50 5.54 -7.90
N THR A 648 -6.54 4.76 -8.41
CA THR A 648 -6.76 3.38 -8.85
C THR A 648 -6.29 2.34 -7.83
N ASP A 649 -5.31 2.66 -6.99
CA ASP A 649 -4.92 1.78 -5.87
C ASP A 649 -5.72 2.19 -4.62
N LEU A 650 -6.76 1.40 -4.33
CA LEU A 650 -7.76 1.71 -3.31
C LEU A 650 -7.72 0.65 -2.21
N CYS A 651 -7.58 1.04 -0.95
CA CYS A 651 -7.69 0.12 0.18
C CYS A 651 -8.80 0.58 1.12
N ILE A 652 -9.68 -0.37 1.50
CA ILE A 652 -10.79 -0.13 2.42
C ILE A 652 -10.67 -1.05 3.62
N SER A 653 -11.15 -0.64 4.79
CA SER A 653 -11.33 -1.54 5.92
C SER A 653 -12.61 -2.38 5.76
N MET A 654 -12.49 -3.69 5.97
CA MET A 654 -13.60 -4.64 5.98
C MET A 654 -13.75 -5.25 7.37
N ASN A 655 -14.94 -5.10 7.97
CA ASN A 655 -15.28 -5.76 9.22
C ASN A 655 -15.69 -7.22 8.93
N ILE A 656 -15.10 -8.15 9.65
CA ILE A 656 -15.31 -9.59 9.44
C ILE A 656 -15.60 -10.29 10.77
N ASN A 657 -16.41 -11.34 10.70
CA ASN A 657 -16.62 -12.25 11.84
C ASN A 657 -15.58 -13.37 11.77
N ASN A 658 -14.50 -13.27 12.55
CA ASN A 658 -13.36 -14.18 12.54
C ASN A 658 -13.80 -15.61 12.91
N ASN A 659 -13.98 -16.46 11.90
CA ASN A 659 -14.28 -17.90 12.04
C ASN A 659 -15.53 -18.31 12.82
N ARG A 660 -16.43 -17.38 13.12
CA ARG A 660 -17.64 -17.70 13.89
C ARG A 660 -18.64 -18.63 13.18
N TYR A 661 -18.44 -18.90 11.90
CA TYR A 661 -19.19 -19.91 11.15
C TYR A 661 -18.89 -21.36 11.59
N ARG A 662 -17.85 -21.58 12.41
CA ARG A 662 -17.51 -22.89 12.98
C ARG A 662 -18.44 -23.31 14.12
N ASP A 663 -18.83 -24.58 14.11
CA ASP A 663 -19.84 -25.11 15.02
C ASP A 663 -19.44 -25.01 16.49
N GLU A 664 -18.14 -25.14 16.81
CA GLU A 664 -17.62 -25.05 18.17
C GLU A 664 -17.72 -23.63 18.75
N LEU A 665 -17.70 -22.60 17.89
CA LEU A 665 -17.68 -21.18 18.30
C LEU A 665 -19.07 -20.52 18.25
N LYS A 666 -20.02 -21.08 17.49
CA LYS A 666 -21.36 -20.50 17.27
C LYS A 666 -22.13 -20.20 18.57
N SER A 667 -21.96 -21.02 19.60
CA SER A 667 -22.69 -20.92 20.87
C SER A 667 -22.00 -20.07 21.93
N ILE A 668 -20.83 -19.50 21.63
CA ILE A 668 -20.04 -18.71 22.57
C ILE A 668 -20.39 -17.23 22.42
N ILE A 669 -20.61 -16.55 23.54
CA ILE A 669 -20.65 -15.08 23.61
C ILE A 669 -19.23 -14.55 23.77
N GLY A 670 -18.83 -13.59 22.95
CA GLY A 670 -17.51 -12.99 22.96
C GLY A 670 -17.30 -12.04 21.78
N LEU A 671 -16.09 -11.49 21.65
CA LEU A 671 -15.72 -10.62 20.54
C LEU A 671 -14.97 -11.41 19.46
N PHE A 672 -15.64 -11.75 18.36
CA PHE A 672 -15.01 -12.43 17.22
C PHE A 672 -14.78 -11.51 16.02
N GLU A 673 -15.19 -10.24 16.11
CA GLU A 673 -14.98 -9.29 15.03
C GLU A 673 -13.49 -8.96 14.88
N ASN A 674 -13.03 -8.94 13.64
CA ASN A 674 -11.72 -8.43 13.25
C ASN A 674 -11.90 -7.43 12.09
N VAL A 675 -10.90 -6.59 11.86
CA VAL A 675 -10.88 -5.65 10.74
C VAL A 675 -9.69 -6.00 9.88
N ILE A 676 -9.91 -6.18 8.57
CA ILE A 676 -8.83 -6.43 7.63
C ILE A 676 -8.85 -5.43 6.48
N PRO A 677 -7.67 -5.03 5.98
CA PRO A 677 -7.58 -4.19 4.81
C PRO A 677 -7.92 -4.99 3.55
N LEU A 678 -8.77 -4.44 2.69
CA LEU A 678 -9.10 -4.98 1.39
C LEU A 678 -8.61 -4.01 0.31
N ARG A 679 -7.48 -4.34 -0.31
CA ARG A 679 -6.84 -3.56 -1.37
C ARG A 679 -7.29 -4.01 -2.75
N CYS A 680 -7.66 -3.06 -3.60
CA CYS A 680 -8.05 -3.26 -4.98
C CYS A 680 -7.27 -2.29 -5.89
N GLN A 681 -6.45 -2.85 -6.78
CA GLN A 681 -5.80 -2.10 -7.85
C GLN A 681 -6.71 -2.09 -9.08
N LEU A 682 -7.47 -1.02 -9.23
CA LEU A 682 -8.50 -0.88 -10.27
C LEU A 682 -7.88 -0.64 -11.65
N ASP A 683 -8.08 -1.57 -12.58
CA ASP A 683 -7.83 -1.36 -14.01
C ASP A 683 -9.10 -0.83 -14.69
N LEU A 684 -8.98 0.34 -15.31
CA LEU A 684 -10.11 1.01 -15.96
C LEU A 684 -10.52 0.35 -17.29
N HIS A 685 -9.65 -0.46 -17.89
CA HIS A 685 -9.95 -1.22 -19.10
C HIS A 685 -10.80 -2.46 -18.82
N TRP A 686 -10.90 -2.88 -17.56
CA TRP A 686 -11.78 -4.00 -17.18
C TRP A 686 -13.23 -3.67 -17.45
N CYS A 687 -14.00 -4.67 -17.85
CA CYS A 687 -15.45 -4.63 -17.76
C CYS A 687 -15.91 -4.88 -16.31
N PHE A 688 -17.19 -4.63 -16.02
CA PHE A 688 -17.71 -4.79 -14.66
C PHE A 688 -17.59 -6.24 -14.16
N HIS A 689 -17.72 -7.23 -15.06
CA HIS A 689 -17.54 -8.64 -14.71
C HIS A 689 -16.10 -8.95 -14.28
N GLN A 690 -15.10 -8.43 -15.00
CA GLN A 690 -13.69 -8.61 -14.62
C GLN A 690 -13.37 -7.98 -13.27
N LEU A 691 -13.94 -6.80 -12.97
CA LEU A 691 -13.83 -6.22 -11.63
C LEU A 691 -14.46 -7.11 -10.55
N LEU A 692 -15.65 -7.69 -10.80
CA LEU A 692 -16.28 -8.60 -9.85
C LEU A 692 -15.46 -9.86 -9.62
N GLU A 693 -14.86 -10.43 -10.67
CA GLU A 693 -13.97 -11.57 -10.53
C GLU A 693 -12.73 -11.22 -9.72
N HIS A 694 -12.12 -10.06 -9.98
CA HIS A 694 -10.99 -9.56 -9.21
C HIS A 694 -11.36 -9.32 -7.74
N VAL A 695 -12.50 -8.65 -7.49
CA VAL A 695 -13.03 -8.43 -6.13
C VAL A 695 -13.26 -9.76 -5.41
N ARG A 696 -13.85 -10.76 -6.09
CA ARG A 696 -14.03 -12.12 -5.55
C ARG A 696 -12.70 -12.78 -5.20
N GLU A 697 -11.68 -12.61 -6.05
CA GLU A 697 -10.34 -13.16 -5.81
C GLU A 697 -9.69 -12.53 -4.56
N ILE A 698 -9.64 -11.19 -4.49
CA ILE A 698 -9.01 -10.49 -3.36
C ILE A 698 -9.76 -10.74 -2.05
N THR A 699 -11.09 -10.78 -2.04
CA THR A 699 -11.86 -11.08 -0.83
C THR A 699 -11.65 -12.53 -0.39
N THR A 700 -11.73 -13.49 -1.32
CA THR A 700 -11.55 -14.91 -0.99
C THR A 700 -10.16 -15.17 -0.41
N ASN A 701 -9.11 -14.60 -1.00
CA ASN A 701 -7.75 -14.75 -0.51
C ASN A 701 -7.56 -14.07 0.85
N SER A 702 -8.08 -12.86 1.03
CA SER A 702 -8.02 -12.13 2.31
C SER A 702 -8.80 -12.85 3.42
N MET A 703 -9.92 -13.49 3.08
CA MET A 703 -10.75 -14.23 4.04
C MET A 703 -10.05 -15.46 4.62
N LYS A 704 -9.15 -16.12 3.86
CA LYS A 704 -8.34 -17.24 4.39
C LYS A 704 -7.42 -16.84 5.53
N TYR A 705 -6.88 -15.61 5.47
CA TYR A 705 -5.93 -15.07 6.44
C TYR A 705 -6.53 -14.01 7.37
N SER A 706 -7.86 -13.99 7.42
CA SER A 706 -8.69 -13.01 8.10
C SER A 706 -8.57 -13.01 9.64
N TYR A 707 -7.93 -14.04 10.18
CA TYR A 707 -7.62 -14.17 11.60
C TYR A 707 -6.39 -13.42 12.07
N PHE A 708 -5.57 -12.97 11.12
CA PHE A 708 -4.40 -12.19 11.47
C PHE A 708 -4.88 -10.83 11.97
N PRO A 709 -4.51 -10.42 13.19
CA PRO A 709 -5.04 -9.20 13.78
C PRO A 709 -4.57 -7.95 13.03
N LEU A 710 -5.45 -6.95 12.88
CA LEU A 710 -5.08 -5.67 12.24
C LEU A 710 -3.82 -5.04 12.86
N GLN A 711 -3.70 -5.07 14.19
CA GLN A 711 -2.53 -4.53 14.87
C GLN A 711 -1.23 -5.21 14.41
N ARG A 712 -1.26 -6.53 14.16
CA ARG A 712 -0.09 -7.25 13.65
C ARG A 712 0.20 -6.92 12.19
N ILE A 713 -0.81 -6.67 11.37
CA ILE A 713 -0.63 -6.13 10.01
C ILE A 713 0.09 -4.78 10.10
N LEU A 714 -0.34 -3.89 10.99
CA LEU A 714 0.29 -2.59 11.18
C LEU A 714 1.72 -2.71 11.76
N ASP A 715 1.96 -3.63 12.68
CA ASP A 715 3.28 -3.86 13.29
C ASP A 715 4.31 -4.35 12.26
N GLN A 716 3.89 -5.02 11.18
CA GLN A 716 4.75 -5.37 10.03
C GLN A 716 5.21 -4.16 9.22
N HIS A 717 4.57 -3.01 9.41
CA HIS A 717 4.85 -1.75 8.73
C HIS A 717 5.14 -0.65 9.74
N SER A 718 6.21 -0.81 10.55
CA SER A 718 6.50 0.02 11.72
C SER A 718 6.63 1.54 11.48
N HIS A 719 6.83 1.96 10.23
CA HIS A 719 6.90 3.38 9.84
C HIS A 719 5.53 4.03 9.65
N VAL A 720 4.47 3.24 9.59
CA VAL A 720 3.12 3.65 9.20
C VAL A 720 2.31 4.12 10.40
N SER A 721 1.42 5.08 10.15
CA SER A 721 0.43 5.53 11.12
C SER A 721 -0.41 4.37 11.67
N LYS A 722 -0.59 4.32 13.01
CA LYS A 722 -1.55 3.40 13.65
C LYS A 722 -3.02 3.62 13.22
N HIS A 723 -3.29 4.69 12.49
CA HIS A 723 -4.59 5.01 11.92
C HIS A 723 -4.73 4.60 10.44
N ALA A 724 -3.75 3.88 9.87
CA ALA A 724 -3.88 3.34 8.53
C ALA A 724 -5.16 2.49 8.42
N PHE A 725 -5.78 2.53 7.23
CA PHE A 725 -7.06 1.90 6.91
C PHE A 725 -8.30 2.48 7.62
N LEU A 726 -8.16 3.50 8.48
CA LEU A 726 -9.31 4.19 9.09
C LEU A 726 -9.93 5.28 8.20
N ASP A 727 -9.33 5.55 7.02
CA ASP A 727 -9.86 6.54 6.09
C ASP A 727 -11.25 6.16 5.59
N THR A 728 -11.44 4.89 5.25
CA THR A 728 -12.67 4.41 4.66
C THR A 728 -12.96 2.96 5.01
N SER A 729 -14.22 2.63 5.33
CA SER A 729 -14.66 1.26 5.58
C SER A 729 -15.94 0.90 4.83
N LEU A 730 -16.07 -0.37 4.46
CA LEU A 730 -17.31 -0.94 3.92
C LEU A 730 -17.77 -2.09 4.80
N GLU A 731 -19.07 -2.09 5.10
CA GLU A 731 -19.73 -3.15 5.84
C GLU A 731 -20.96 -3.62 5.05
N PHE A 732 -21.13 -4.93 4.91
CA PHE A 732 -22.32 -5.53 4.32
C PHE A 732 -23.02 -6.39 5.37
N ILE A 733 -24.24 -6.00 5.76
CA ILE A 733 -25.02 -6.69 6.78
C ILE A 733 -26.28 -7.25 6.15
N SER A 734 -26.42 -8.56 6.19
CA SER A 734 -27.61 -9.23 5.71
C SER A 734 -28.38 -9.86 6.88
N TYR A 735 -29.66 -9.51 7.03
CA TYR A 735 -30.49 -9.96 8.14
C TYR A 735 -31.87 -10.42 7.69
N LYS A 736 -32.47 -11.32 8.47
CA LYS A 736 -33.87 -11.73 8.31
C LYS A 736 -34.72 -10.88 9.24
N ASN A 737 -35.51 -9.96 8.70
CA ASN A 737 -36.36 -9.03 9.46
C ASN A 737 -37.57 -9.70 10.19
N ASN A 738 -37.61 -11.04 10.20
CA ASN A 738 -38.63 -11.84 10.89
C ASN A 738 -38.14 -12.34 12.25
N ASN A 739 -37.08 -11.75 12.82
CA ASN A 739 -36.68 -12.01 14.20
C ASN A 739 -37.64 -11.29 15.16
N THR A 740 -38.90 -11.68 15.14
CA THR A 740 -39.78 -11.56 16.28
C THR A 740 -39.16 -12.39 17.39
N MET A 741 -38.43 -11.75 18.29
CA MET A 741 -37.67 -12.45 19.32
C MET A 741 -38.62 -12.72 20.48
N MET A 742 -38.65 -13.96 20.96
CA MET A 742 -39.54 -14.33 22.05
C MET A 742 -38.77 -14.33 23.36
N ILE A 743 -39.36 -13.77 24.41
CA ILE A 743 -39.01 -14.06 25.79
C ILE A 743 -40.27 -14.57 26.49
N GLY A 744 -40.33 -15.88 26.73
CA GLY A 744 -41.58 -16.54 27.10
C GLY A 744 -42.63 -16.40 26.01
N ASP A 745 -43.85 -16.09 26.41
CA ASP A 745 -44.94 -15.79 25.47
C ASP A 745 -44.86 -14.36 24.92
N SER A 746 -43.88 -13.55 25.33
CA SER A 746 -43.77 -12.14 24.93
C SER A 746 -42.90 -11.94 23.69
N GLN A 747 -43.48 -11.35 22.66
CA GLN A 747 -42.76 -10.97 21.46
C GLN A 747 -42.09 -9.60 21.62
N LEU A 748 -40.79 -9.55 21.37
CA LEU A 748 -39.97 -8.34 21.30
C LEU A 748 -39.86 -7.90 19.86
N LEU A 749 -40.12 -6.62 19.66
CA LEU A 749 -39.87 -5.91 18.44
C LEU A 749 -38.63 -5.05 18.66
N PRO A 750 -37.58 -5.18 17.84
CA PRO A 750 -36.53 -4.19 17.85
C PRO A 750 -37.20 -2.84 17.57
N ALA A 751 -36.86 -1.83 18.36
CA ALA A 751 -37.25 -0.48 17.98
C ALA A 751 -36.53 -0.18 16.67
N SER A 752 -37.28 -0.03 15.58
CA SER A 752 -36.71 0.23 14.26
C SER A 752 -35.70 1.38 14.37
N SER A 753 -34.61 1.25 13.62
CA SER A 753 -33.40 2.07 13.52
C SER A 753 -33.61 3.59 13.27
N SER A 754 -34.81 4.10 13.50
CA SER A 754 -35.20 5.50 13.49
C SER A 754 -35.80 5.90 14.84
N PHE A 755 -35.09 5.67 15.95
CA PHE A 755 -35.16 6.70 16.98
C PHE A 755 -34.41 7.89 16.37
N ASN A 756 -35.15 8.97 16.07
CA ASN A 756 -34.60 10.30 15.78
C ASN A 756 -33.81 10.81 17.01
N MET A 757 -32.75 10.10 17.38
CA MET A 757 -31.58 10.70 17.97
C MET A 757 -31.11 11.67 16.91
N ASN A 758 -30.97 12.95 17.24
CA ASN A 758 -30.55 13.95 16.27
C ASN A 758 -29.39 13.35 15.44
N GLU A 759 -29.61 13.14 14.15
CA GLU A 759 -28.69 12.49 13.19
C GLU A 759 -27.34 13.23 13.06
N ASP A 760 -27.17 14.27 13.85
CA ASP A 760 -26.12 15.26 13.80
C ASP A 760 -24.89 14.86 14.63
N GLU A 761 -24.98 13.89 15.57
CA GLU A 761 -23.82 13.44 16.36
C GLU A 761 -23.91 11.93 16.69
N ILE A 762 -23.34 11.08 15.83
CA ILE A 762 -23.04 9.68 16.12
C ILE A 762 -21.53 9.48 16.35
N LEU A 763 -21.15 8.33 16.92
CA LEU A 763 -19.75 7.94 17.02
C LEU A 763 -19.37 7.03 15.85
N ASN A 764 -18.31 7.37 15.13
CA ASN A 764 -17.71 6.56 14.07
C ASN A 764 -16.18 6.58 14.20
N ILE A 765 -15.56 5.41 14.08
CA ILE A 765 -14.10 5.28 14.18
C ILE A 765 -13.44 5.70 12.86
N SER A 766 -14.05 5.33 11.74
CA SER A 766 -13.59 5.65 10.39
C SER A 766 -13.85 7.12 10.03
N ASP A 767 -12.99 7.70 9.19
CA ASP A 767 -13.24 9.03 8.61
C ASP A 767 -14.47 9.04 7.70
N PHE A 768 -14.65 7.94 6.97
CA PHE A 768 -15.80 7.69 6.13
C PHE A 768 -16.17 6.21 6.23
N SER A 769 -17.44 5.87 6.37
CA SER A 769 -17.88 4.47 6.38
C SER A 769 -19.18 4.32 5.61
N LEU A 770 -19.29 3.24 4.86
CA LEU A 770 -20.49 2.88 4.13
C LEU A 770 -20.97 1.52 4.61
N SER A 771 -22.23 1.43 5.05
CA SER A 771 -22.86 0.18 5.49
C SER A 771 -24.05 -0.10 4.59
N ILE A 772 -24.05 -1.26 3.92
CA ILE A 772 -25.18 -1.72 3.10
C ILE A 772 -25.92 -2.82 3.85
N TYR A 773 -27.23 -2.66 3.95
CA TYR A 773 -28.13 -3.56 4.64
C TYR A 773 -28.99 -4.31 3.63
N HIS A 774 -29.08 -5.63 3.79
CA HIS A 774 -29.96 -6.49 2.99
C HIS A 774 -31.00 -7.18 3.87
N ASP A 775 -32.26 -6.79 3.69
CA ASP A 775 -33.42 -7.45 4.29
C ASP A 775 -33.88 -8.62 3.42
N TRP A 776 -33.66 -9.85 3.90
CA TRP A 776 -34.04 -11.09 3.21
C TRP A 776 -35.55 -11.25 2.96
N ASN A 777 -36.41 -10.67 3.80
CA ASN A 777 -37.85 -10.88 3.68
C ASN A 777 -38.45 -9.94 2.63
N MET A 778 -37.98 -8.70 2.63
CA MET A 778 -38.43 -7.67 1.69
C MET A 778 -37.63 -7.69 0.39
N ASN A 779 -36.51 -8.43 0.34
CA ASN A 779 -35.53 -8.37 -0.74
C ASN A 779 -35.13 -6.93 -1.07
N GLN A 780 -34.94 -6.13 -0.02
CA GLN A 780 -34.69 -4.70 -0.10
C GLN A 780 -33.28 -4.40 0.40
N LEU A 781 -32.61 -3.51 -0.33
CA LEU A 781 -31.33 -2.94 0.07
C LEU A 781 -31.54 -1.52 0.62
N SER A 782 -30.77 -1.19 1.64
CA SER A 782 -30.59 0.18 2.12
C SER A 782 -29.13 0.47 2.43
N CYS A 783 -28.78 1.75 2.51
CA CYS A 783 -27.42 2.21 2.72
C CYS A 783 -27.40 3.26 3.84
N THR A 784 -26.38 3.20 4.68
CA THR A 784 -26.04 4.25 5.64
C THR A 784 -24.60 4.68 5.40
N ILE A 785 -24.39 5.98 5.31
CA ILE A 785 -23.06 6.59 5.18
C ILE A 785 -22.81 7.41 6.44
N ASN A 786 -21.70 7.12 7.13
CA ASN A 786 -21.22 7.93 8.24
C ASN A 786 -19.93 8.63 7.82
N ALA A 787 -19.76 9.89 8.23
CA ALA A 787 -18.52 10.61 7.97
C ALA A 787 -18.13 11.47 9.17
N SER A 788 -16.83 11.51 9.46
CA SER A 788 -16.29 12.26 10.59
C SER A 788 -16.54 13.76 10.44
N LEU A 789 -17.13 14.35 11.48
CA LEU A 789 -17.29 15.80 11.60
C LEU A 789 -15.95 16.53 11.77
N ASP A 790 -14.85 15.83 12.02
CA ASP A 790 -13.51 16.42 11.98
C ASP A 790 -13.16 16.87 10.54
N LEU A 791 -13.71 16.19 9.53
CA LEU A 791 -13.30 16.34 8.13
C LEU A 791 -14.44 16.78 7.19
N PHE A 792 -15.69 16.43 7.50
CA PHE A 792 -16.84 16.63 6.62
C PHE A 792 -17.92 17.52 7.27
N ASN A 793 -18.53 18.37 6.46
CA ASN A 793 -19.80 19.01 6.73
C ASN A 793 -20.95 18.07 6.33
N ARG A 794 -22.06 18.11 7.06
CA ARG A 794 -23.26 17.32 6.75
C ARG A 794 -23.72 17.49 5.29
N GLU A 795 -23.77 18.73 4.79
CA GLU A 795 -24.17 19.02 3.40
C GLU A 795 -23.31 18.29 2.36
N THR A 796 -22.02 18.09 2.67
CA THR A 796 -21.10 17.38 1.78
C THR A 796 -21.41 15.89 1.79
N VAL A 797 -21.66 15.29 2.96
CA VAL A 797 -22.06 13.88 3.10
C VAL A 797 -23.41 13.61 2.41
N GLU A 798 -24.38 14.53 2.52
CA GLU A 798 -25.66 14.43 1.82
C GLU A 798 -25.47 14.43 0.29
N LYS A 799 -24.59 15.30 -0.24
CA LYS A 799 -24.25 15.29 -1.67
C LYS A 799 -23.54 14.00 -2.08
N ILE A 800 -22.62 13.48 -1.27
CA ILE A 800 -21.94 12.20 -1.50
C ILE A 800 -22.96 11.05 -1.52
N SER A 801 -23.92 11.04 -0.59
CA SER A 801 -25.00 10.07 -0.51
C SER A 801 -25.90 10.10 -1.76
N GLN A 802 -26.34 11.29 -2.17
CA GLN A 802 -27.12 11.47 -3.41
C GLN A 802 -26.37 10.97 -4.65
N ARG A 803 -25.05 11.17 -4.69
CA ARG A 803 -24.19 10.66 -5.77
C ARG A 803 -24.12 9.13 -5.77
N PHE A 804 -23.92 8.51 -4.61
CA PHE A 804 -23.87 7.05 -4.51
C PHE A 804 -25.22 6.42 -4.88
N HIS A 805 -26.33 6.99 -4.40
CA HIS A 805 -27.68 6.58 -4.79
C HIS A 805 -27.89 6.69 -6.32
N SER A 806 -27.56 7.84 -6.93
CA SER A 806 -27.68 8.03 -8.38
C SER A 806 -26.81 7.07 -9.19
N MET A 807 -25.58 6.81 -8.74
CA MET A 807 -24.67 5.84 -9.37
C MET A 807 -25.26 4.43 -9.33
N SER A 808 -25.90 4.06 -8.22
CA SER A 808 -26.51 2.75 -8.04
C SER A 808 -27.68 2.53 -9.00
N HIS A 809 -28.53 3.55 -9.21
CA HIS A 809 -29.59 3.52 -10.23
C HIS A 809 -29.02 3.36 -11.65
N GLN A 810 -27.95 4.07 -11.98
CA GLN A 810 -27.30 3.98 -13.30
C GLN A 810 -26.65 2.61 -13.55
N LEU A 811 -26.04 2.02 -12.51
CA LEU A 811 -25.54 0.65 -12.57
C LEU A 811 -26.69 -0.33 -12.76
N SER A 812 -27.80 -0.18 -12.03
CA SER A 812 -29.01 -1.00 -12.21
C SER A 812 -29.48 -1.01 -13.66
N THR A 813 -29.65 0.18 -14.26
CA THR A 813 -30.05 0.31 -15.68
C THR A 813 -29.04 -0.37 -16.61
N SER A 814 -27.74 -0.21 -16.35
CA SER A 814 -26.69 -0.83 -17.16
C SER A 814 -26.67 -2.37 -17.05
N MET A 815 -27.10 -2.94 -15.91
CA MET A 815 -27.24 -4.38 -15.71
C MET A 815 -28.41 -4.92 -16.54
N VAL A 816 -29.57 -4.25 -16.47
CA VAL A 816 -30.77 -4.61 -17.23
C VAL A 816 -30.53 -4.52 -18.74
N ASP A 817 -29.81 -3.49 -19.19
CA ASP A 817 -29.51 -3.26 -20.61
C ASP A 817 -28.33 -4.11 -21.15
N ASN A 818 -27.77 -5.02 -20.33
CA ASN A 818 -26.60 -5.86 -20.67
C ASN A 818 -25.36 -5.05 -21.14
N GLN A 819 -25.16 -3.85 -20.59
CA GLN A 819 -24.04 -2.98 -20.95
C GLN A 819 -22.78 -3.21 -20.09
N MET A 820 -22.80 -4.22 -19.21
CA MET A 820 -21.71 -4.51 -18.27
C MET A 820 -20.42 -5.05 -18.91
N ASN A 821 -20.44 -5.29 -20.22
CA ASN A 821 -19.25 -5.67 -21.00
C ASN A 821 -18.39 -4.46 -21.41
N LYS A 822 -18.86 -3.23 -21.18
CA LYS A 822 -18.08 -2.01 -21.47
C LYS A 822 -16.98 -1.81 -20.42
N PRO A 823 -15.84 -1.21 -20.80
CA PRO A 823 -14.80 -0.80 -19.85
C PRO A 823 -15.32 0.15 -18.77
N ILE A 824 -14.77 0.08 -17.57
CA ILE A 824 -15.16 0.92 -16.43
C ILE A 824 -15.02 2.42 -16.73
N TYR A 825 -14.02 2.84 -17.52
CA TYR A 825 -13.89 4.25 -17.91
C TYR A 825 -15.06 4.75 -18.79
N GLU A 826 -15.73 3.87 -19.54
CA GLU A 826 -16.88 4.22 -20.40
C GLU A 826 -18.22 4.25 -19.66
N LEU A 827 -18.27 3.64 -18.47
CA LEU A 827 -19.44 3.71 -17.62
C LEU A 827 -19.64 5.19 -17.23
N SER A 828 -20.64 5.81 -17.87
CA SER A 828 -21.05 7.19 -17.66
C SER A 828 -21.82 7.33 -16.34
N LEU A 829 -21.14 6.97 -15.26
CA LEU A 829 -21.61 7.06 -13.88
C LEU A 829 -21.43 8.51 -13.43
N THR A 830 -22.39 9.37 -13.77
CA THR A 830 -22.27 10.81 -13.52
C THR A 830 -22.50 11.10 -12.05
N LEU A 831 -21.44 11.53 -11.35
CA LEU A 831 -21.51 12.05 -9.97
C LEU A 831 -22.08 13.48 -9.87
N SER A 832 -22.52 14.11 -10.96
CA SER A 832 -23.10 15.45 -10.91
C SER A 832 -24.37 15.53 -11.74
N ASN A 833 -25.33 16.30 -11.25
CA ASN A 833 -26.52 16.63 -12.01
C ASN A 833 -26.08 17.51 -13.19
N LYS A 834 -25.84 16.89 -14.36
CA LYS A 834 -25.43 17.57 -15.60
C LYS A 834 -26.36 18.74 -15.93
N GLN A 835 -27.62 18.69 -15.50
CA GLN A 835 -28.56 19.80 -15.58
C GLN A 835 -28.13 21.01 -14.74
N TYR A 836 -27.62 20.85 -13.51
CA TYR A 836 -27.13 21.98 -12.71
C TYR A 836 -25.92 22.66 -13.37
N LEU A 837 -24.96 21.89 -13.87
CA LEU A 837 -23.80 22.45 -14.57
C LEU A 837 -24.24 23.25 -15.82
N ILE A 838 -25.17 22.70 -16.60
CA ILE A 838 -25.66 23.34 -17.84
C ILE A 838 -26.60 24.52 -17.56
N GLN A 839 -27.56 24.37 -16.64
CA GLN A 839 -28.66 25.31 -16.42
C GLN A 839 -28.38 26.36 -15.35
N SER A 840 -27.41 26.12 -14.45
CA SER A 840 -27.08 27.04 -13.37
C SER A 840 -25.74 27.73 -13.62
N LEU A 841 -24.66 26.97 -13.80
CA LEU A 841 -23.32 27.54 -14.00
C LEU A 841 -23.09 28.04 -15.44
N ASN A 842 -23.57 27.31 -16.45
CA ASN A 842 -23.35 27.61 -17.87
C ASN A 842 -24.57 28.23 -18.59
N ASN A 843 -25.54 28.79 -17.85
CA ASN A 843 -26.69 29.47 -18.45
C ASN A 843 -26.34 30.89 -18.89
N THR A 844 -25.42 30.99 -19.86
CA THR A 844 -24.88 32.26 -20.37
C THR A 844 -25.46 32.64 -21.74
N GLN A 845 -26.61 32.07 -22.13
CA GLN A 845 -27.28 32.43 -23.37
C GLN A 845 -27.86 33.85 -23.28
N ILE A 846 -27.12 34.83 -23.79
CA ILE A 846 -27.57 36.21 -23.96
C ILE A 846 -27.86 36.41 -25.44
N SER A 847 -29.11 36.70 -25.78
CA SER A 847 -29.51 37.07 -27.14
C SER A 847 -29.09 38.53 -27.41
N PHE A 848 -28.00 38.72 -28.13
CA PHE A 848 -27.67 40.02 -28.71
C PHE A 848 -28.77 40.38 -29.73
N SER A 849 -29.51 41.46 -29.48
CA SER A 849 -30.72 41.87 -30.22
C SER A 849 -30.47 42.34 -31.66
N SER A 850 -29.22 42.32 -32.09
CA SER A 850 -28.80 42.40 -33.48
C SER A 850 -27.72 41.34 -33.66
N ALA A 851 -27.89 40.46 -34.65
CA ALA A 851 -26.79 39.57 -35.04
C ALA A 851 -25.53 40.43 -35.27
N PRO A 852 -24.33 40.03 -34.82
CA PRO A 852 -23.10 40.79 -35.04
C PRO A 852 -22.69 40.64 -36.51
N SER A 853 -23.47 41.25 -37.38
CA SER A 853 -23.16 41.42 -38.79
C SER A 853 -22.32 42.69 -39.02
N THR A 854 -22.15 43.51 -37.97
CA THR A 854 -21.30 44.71 -37.98
C THR A 854 -20.00 44.42 -37.22
N CYS A 855 -18.88 44.60 -37.90
CA CYS A 855 -17.56 44.53 -37.26
C CYS A 855 -17.28 45.79 -36.42
N ILE A 856 -16.31 45.75 -35.50
CA ILE A 856 -15.98 46.87 -34.60
C ILE A 856 -15.73 48.17 -35.38
N HIS A 857 -15.01 48.12 -36.50
CA HIS A 857 -14.76 49.29 -37.35
C HIS A 857 -16.06 49.88 -37.96
N HIS A 858 -17.10 49.07 -38.21
CA HIS A 858 -18.40 49.59 -38.67
C HIS A 858 -19.13 50.35 -37.56
N GLU A 859 -19.12 49.80 -36.33
CA GLU A 859 -19.66 50.50 -35.17
C GLU A 859 -18.87 51.77 -34.84
N PHE A 860 -17.55 51.75 -35.03
CA PHE A 860 -16.71 52.94 -34.91
C PHE A 860 -17.16 54.02 -35.89
N VAL A 861 -17.28 53.73 -37.19
CA VAL A 861 -17.78 54.68 -38.20
C VAL A 861 -19.18 55.19 -37.84
N HIS A 862 -20.06 54.32 -37.34
CA HIS A 862 -21.39 54.72 -36.88
C HIS A 862 -21.32 55.71 -35.69
N GLN A 863 -20.40 55.52 -34.74
CA GLN A 863 -20.16 56.48 -33.66
C GLN A 863 -19.58 57.79 -34.17
N VAL A 864 -18.66 57.76 -35.16
CA VAL A 864 -18.11 58.97 -35.78
C VAL A 864 -19.22 59.81 -36.41
N MET A 865 -20.15 59.16 -37.13
CA MET A 865 -21.30 59.85 -37.75
C MET A 865 -22.25 60.47 -36.71
N LYS A 866 -22.45 59.83 -35.56
CA LYS A 866 -23.30 60.34 -34.48
C LYS A 866 -22.64 61.44 -33.66
N HIS A 867 -21.33 61.35 -33.44
CA HIS A 867 -20.59 62.15 -32.46
C HIS A 867 -19.21 62.61 -32.98
N PRO A 868 -19.14 63.31 -34.13
CA PRO A 868 -17.87 63.55 -34.83
C PRO A 868 -16.86 64.38 -34.02
N GLN A 869 -17.34 65.37 -33.25
CA GLN A 869 -16.52 66.31 -32.50
C GLN A 869 -16.25 65.87 -31.05
N LYS A 870 -16.74 64.70 -30.63
CA LYS A 870 -16.42 64.17 -29.30
C LYS A 870 -15.00 63.63 -29.31
N LEU A 871 -14.33 63.76 -28.16
CA LEU A 871 -13.05 63.11 -27.90
C LEU A 871 -13.18 61.58 -28.05
N ALA A 872 -12.30 60.97 -28.85
CA ALA A 872 -12.27 59.54 -29.10
C ALA A 872 -11.07 58.86 -28.42
N VAL A 873 -9.88 59.42 -28.54
CA VAL A 873 -8.64 58.89 -27.95
C VAL A 873 -7.82 60.06 -27.39
N GLU A 874 -7.24 59.86 -26.20
CA GLU A 874 -6.39 60.83 -25.50
C GLU A 874 -5.17 60.10 -24.92
N LEU A 875 -4.00 60.71 -25.05
CA LEU A 875 -2.76 60.27 -24.43
C LEU A 875 -1.96 61.51 -24.04
N ASP A 876 -1.77 61.71 -22.74
CA ASP A 876 -1.12 62.89 -22.15
C ASP A 876 -1.76 64.20 -22.65
N GLU A 877 -1.01 65.07 -23.33
CA GLU A 877 -1.50 66.34 -23.88
C GLU A 877 -2.04 66.22 -25.32
N GLN A 878 -2.02 65.02 -25.91
CA GLN A 878 -2.48 64.77 -27.27
C GLN A 878 -3.87 64.13 -27.27
N SER A 879 -4.75 64.62 -28.14
CA SER A 879 -6.13 64.17 -28.22
C SER A 879 -6.63 64.16 -29.66
N LEU A 880 -7.45 63.16 -30.00
CA LEU A 880 -8.15 63.08 -31.28
C LEU A 880 -9.65 62.96 -31.04
N THR A 881 -10.43 63.79 -31.74
CA THR A 881 -11.87 63.60 -31.88
C THR A 881 -12.18 62.40 -32.77
N TYR A 882 -13.42 61.91 -32.74
CA TYR A 882 -13.88 60.81 -33.61
C TYR A 882 -13.64 61.12 -35.10
N CYS A 883 -13.86 62.36 -35.53
CA CYS A 883 -13.66 62.80 -36.91
C CYS A 883 -12.17 62.79 -37.30
N GLU A 884 -11.29 63.31 -36.43
CA GLU A 884 -9.84 63.32 -36.67
C GLU A 884 -9.25 61.91 -36.64
N LEU A 885 -9.72 61.05 -35.73
CA LEU A 885 -9.30 59.65 -35.67
C LEU A 885 -9.72 58.90 -36.95
N LEU A 886 -10.95 59.10 -37.41
CA LEU A 886 -11.42 58.47 -38.66
C LEU A 886 -10.57 58.90 -39.85
N TYR A 887 -10.21 60.18 -39.95
CA TYR A 887 -9.34 60.67 -41.02
C TYR A 887 -8.01 59.90 -41.07
N TYR A 888 -7.29 59.80 -39.95
CA TYR A 888 -6.01 59.09 -39.92
C TYR A 888 -6.14 57.59 -40.17
N VAL A 889 -7.21 56.96 -39.66
CA VAL A 889 -7.53 55.55 -39.91
C VAL A 889 -7.82 55.31 -41.40
N GLN A 890 -8.55 56.22 -42.05
CA GLN A 890 -8.85 56.15 -43.49
C GLN A 890 -7.57 56.32 -44.33
N VAL A 891 -6.72 57.28 -43.98
CA VAL A 891 -5.43 57.48 -44.68
C VAL A 891 -4.58 56.20 -44.63
N LEU A 892 -4.38 55.62 -43.45
CA LEU A 892 -3.58 54.40 -43.32
C LEU A 892 -4.25 53.18 -43.99
N SER A 893 -5.56 53.00 -43.85
CA SER A 893 -6.26 51.87 -44.49
C SER A 893 -6.23 51.96 -46.02
N LEU A 894 -6.43 53.14 -46.60
CA LEU A 894 -6.29 53.36 -48.05
C LEU A 894 -4.83 53.16 -48.51
N THR A 895 -3.85 53.55 -47.69
CA THR A 895 -2.43 53.29 -47.98
C THR A 895 -2.16 51.78 -48.05
N LEU A 896 -2.65 51.01 -47.07
CA LEU A 896 -2.54 49.55 -47.06
C LEU A 896 -3.18 48.90 -48.30
N LEU A 897 -4.34 49.40 -48.75
CA LEU A 897 -5.06 48.84 -49.90
C LEU A 897 -4.45 49.25 -51.25
N ASN A 898 -4.13 50.53 -51.42
CA ASN A 898 -3.75 51.09 -52.71
C ASN A 898 -2.25 50.94 -53.01
N GLU A 899 -1.40 51.09 -51.99
CA GLU A 899 0.06 51.04 -52.16
C GLU A 899 0.63 49.66 -51.84
N TYR A 900 0.10 49.00 -50.81
CA TYR A 900 0.62 47.71 -50.33
C TYR A 900 -0.26 46.50 -50.72
N HIS A 901 -1.40 46.76 -51.36
CA HIS A 901 -2.32 45.74 -51.89
C HIS A 901 -2.68 44.66 -50.86
N VAL A 902 -2.99 45.10 -49.64
CA VAL A 902 -3.46 44.22 -48.57
C VAL A 902 -4.78 43.58 -48.98
N VAL A 903 -4.90 42.27 -48.77
CA VAL A 903 -6.15 41.52 -49.00
C VAL A 903 -6.82 41.15 -47.69
N THR A 904 -8.14 40.91 -47.73
CA THR A 904 -8.90 40.49 -46.54
C THR A 904 -8.32 39.22 -45.91
N GLY A 905 -8.12 39.24 -44.59
CA GLY A 905 -7.51 38.15 -43.83
C GLY A 905 -5.98 38.14 -43.81
N GLU A 906 -5.32 39.09 -44.47
CA GLU A 906 -3.86 39.20 -44.44
C GLU A 906 -3.35 39.72 -43.10
N ILE A 907 -2.34 39.07 -42.52
CA ILE A 907 -1.78 39.43 -41.22
C ILE A 907 -0.84 40.63 -41.37
N ILE A 908 -1.11 41.69 -40.60
CA ILE A 908 -0.27 42.87 -40.52
C ILE A 908 0.27 42.97 -39.10
N CYS A 909 1.58 42.81 -38.98
CA CYS A 909 2.26 42.98 -37.70
C CYS A 909 2.32 44.47 -37.32
N GLN A 910 2.24 44.77 -36.03
CA GLN A 910 2.40 46.13 -35.53
C GLN A 910 3.33 46.13 -34.32
N CYS A 911 4.49 46.76 -34.46
CA CYS A 911 5.51 46.90 -33.44
C CYS A 911 5.70 48.36 -33.05
N ILE A 912 4.70 48.88 -32.33
CA ILE A 912 4.55 50.28 -31.96
C ILE A 912 4.38 50.36 -30.44
N GLU A 913 5.00 51.34 -29.80
CA GLU A 913 4.78 51.61 -28.37
C GLU A 913 3.39 52.21 -28.14
N ARG A 914 3.00 52.42 -26.88
CA ARG A 914 1.70 53.03 -26.59
C ARG A 914 1.69 54.49 -27.08
N SER A 915 0.91 54.75 -28.12
CA SER A 915 0.79 56.06 -28.78
C SER A 915 -0.59 56.18 -29.44
N LEU A 916 -0.98 57.39 -29.86
CA LEU A 916 -2.18 57.56 -30.69
C LEU A 916 -2.08 56.74 -31.99
N SER A 917 -0.88 56.69 -32.58
CA SER A 917 -0.53 55.90 -33.78
C SER A 917 -0.79 54.40 -33.60
N MET A 918 -0.66 53.87 -32.38
CA MET A 918 -1.01 52.48 -32.08
C MET A 918 -2.49 52.19 -32.34
N VAL A 919 -3.38 53.07 -31.86
CA VAL A 919 -4.83 52.91 -32.02
C VAL A 919 -5.24 53.12 -33.48
N ILE A 920 -4.66 54.12 -34.14
CA ILE A 920 -4.87 54.38 -35.57
C ILE A 920 -4.45 53.16 -36.39
N GLY A 921 -3.28 52.57 -36.11
CA GLY A 921 -2.78 51.39 -36.81
C GLY A 921 -3.70 50.17 -36.69
N ILE A 922 -4.17 49.86 -35.48
CA ILE A 922 -5.11 48.74 -35.23
C ILE A 922 -6.38 48.92 -36.06
N MET A 923 -7.02 50.09 -35.94
CA MET A 923 -8.27 50.37 -36.64
C MET A 923 -8.09 50.42 -38.15
N ALA A 924 -6.94 50.91 -38.64
CA ALA A 924 -6.63 50.95 -40.06
C ALA A 924 -6.41 49.56 -40.66
N ILE A 925 -5.74 48.65 -39.92
CA ILE A 925 -5.60 47.25 -40.32
C ILE A 925 -6.98 46.60 -40.42
N GLU A 926 -7.81 46.75 -39.39
CA GLU A 926 -9.18 46.19 -39.38
C GLU A 926 -10.05 46.76 -40.51
N MET A 927 -9.94 48.07 -40.78
CA MET A 927 -10.71 48.74 -41.84
C MET A 927 -10.21 48.41 -43.26
N ALA A 928 -8.95 48.01 -43.41
CA ALA A 928 -8.41 47.43 -44.64
C ALA A 928 -8.79 45.94 -44.80
N GLY A 929 -9.43 45.33 -43.80
CA GLY A 929 -9.75 43.90 -43.75
C GLY A 929 -8.56 43.00 -43.37
N GLY A 930 -7.45 43.58 -42.91
CA GLY A 930 -6.30 42.84 -42.41
C GLY A 930 -6.50 42.33 -40.97
N VAL A 931 -5.63 41.43 -40.56
CA VAL A 931 -5.59 40.82 -39.23
C VAL A 931 -4.47 41.47 -38.42
N TYR A 932 -4.81 42.16 -37.34
CA TYR A 932 -3.84 42.84 -36.50
C TYR A 932 -3.02 41.84 -35.68
N CYS A 933 -1.68 41.91 -35.76
CA CYS A 933 -0.80 41.12 -34.89
C CYS A 933 0.13 42.03 -34.06
N PRO A 934 -0.10 42.21 -32.74
CA PRO A 934 0.78 42.99 -31.89
C PRO A 934 2.13 42.30 -31.71
N LEU A 935 3.19 43.06 -31.97
CA LEU A 935 4.56 42.71 -31.62
C LEU A 935 5.07 43.67 -30.55
N SER A 936 5.66 43.13 -29.48
CA SER A 936 6.19 43.94 -28.39
C SER A 936 7.46 44.68 -28.82
N PRO A 937 7.51 46.02 -28.78
CA PRO A 937 8.73 46.78 -29.07
C PRO A 937 9.88 46.49 -28.11
N ARG A 938 9.60 45.85 -26.97
CA ARG A 938 10.62 45.48 -25.98
C ARG A 938 11.27 44.12 -26.27
N ASP A 939 10.69 43.34 -27.18
CA ASP A 939 11.22 42.02 -27.50
C ASP A 939 12.58 42.13 -28.21
N PRO A 940 13.49 41.16 -27.99
CA PRO A 940 14.76 41.10 -28.72
C PRO A 940 14.51 40.77 -30.20
N GLN A 941 15.39 41.25 -31.08
CA GLN A 941 15.28 41.11 -32.53
C GLN A 941 15.02 39.67 -32.99
N HIS A 942 15.76 38.69 -32.44
CA HIS A 942 15.56 37.28 -32.77
C HIS A 942 14.14 36.77 -32.48
N ARG A 943 13.49 37.25 -31.40
CA ARG A 943 12.10 36.87 -31.07
C ARG A 943 11.12 37.51 -32.04
N LEU A 944 11.31 38.79 -32.38
CA LEU A 944 10.48 39.48 -33.37
C LEU A 944 10.59 38.82 -34.75
N HIS A 945 11.79 38.44 -35.16
CA HIS A 945 12.04 37.73 -36.42
C HIS A 945 11.32 36.38 -36.44
N ALA A 946 11.41 35.58 -35.37
CA ALA A 946 10.70 34.32 -35.26
C ALA A 946 9.16 34.49 -35.33
N LEU A 947 8.61 35.53 -34.69
CA LEU A 947 7.17 35.81 -34.73
C LEU A 947 6.71 36.24 -36.13
N ILE A 948 7.49 37.07 -36.83
CA ILE A 948 7.20 37.47 -38.21
C ILE A 948 7.24 36.26 -39.16
N GLN A 949 8.23 35.38 -39.02
CA GLN A 949 8.28 34.15 -39.80
C GLN A 949 7.05 33.26 -39.55
N GLN A 950 6.54 33.22 -38.31
CA GLN A 950 5.32 32.47 -38.00
C GLN A 950 4.05 33.12 -38.56
N THR A 951 3.97 34.46 -38.60
CA THR A 951 2.82 35.18 -39.17
C THR A 951 2.85 35.26 -40.69
N GLN A 952 4.01 35.08 -41.32
CA GLN A 952 4.21 35.30 -42.76
C GLN A 952 3.76 36.71 -43.20
N SER A 953 3.82 37.68 -42.28
CA SER A 953 3.39 39.04 -42.53
C SER A 953 4.33 39.73 -43.51
N ARG A 954 3.79 40.31 -44.59
CA ARG A 954 4.59 41.02 -45.61
C ARG A 954 5.03 42.41 -45.18
N CYS A 955 4.29 43.02 -44.27
CA CYS A 955 4.56 44.36 -43.77
C CYS A 955 4.30 44.49 -42.27
N ALA A 956 5.05 45.37 -41.62
CA ALA A 956 4.87 45.69 -40.23
C ALA A 956 4.75 47.19 -40.02
N PHE A 957 3.71 47.62 -39.30
CA PHE A 957 3.64 48.97 -38.79
C PHE A 957 4.65 49.17 -37.65
N VAL A 958 5.44 50.22 -37.73
CA VAL A 958 6.52 50.53 -36.77
C VAL A 958 6.53 52.03 -36.46
N HIS A 959 7.29 52.41 -35.43
CA HIS A 959 7.79 53.78 -35.27
C HIS A 959 9.19 53.89 -35.91
N HIS A 960 9.62 55.12 -36.20
CA HIS A 960 10.98 55.39 -36.65
C HIS A 960 12.07 54.71 -35.79
N LEU A 961 11.87 54.66 -34.47
CA LEU A 961 12.81 54.05 -33.51
C LEU A 961 12.76 52.51 -33.46
N THR A 962 11.63 51.89 -33.81
CA THR A 962 11.48 50.43 -33.80
C THR A 962 11.78 49.80 -35.16
N LYS A 963 11.84 50.62 -36.23
CA LYS A 963 12.19 50.22 -37.59
C LYS A 963 13.51 49.44 -37.67
N THR A 964 14.53 49.84 -36.92
CA THR A 964 15.85 49.19 -36.95
C THR A 964 15.90 47.79 -36.32
N LYS A 965 14.80 47.33 -35.71
CA LYS A 965 14.68 45.98 -35.14
C LYS A 965 14.24 44.93 -36.17
N PHE A 966 13.92 45.35 -37.39
CA PHE A 966 13.47 44.48 -38.47
C PHE A 966 14.52 44.48 -39.58
N ASP A 967 14.73 43.30 -40.17
CA ASP A 967 15.64 43.11 -41.29
C ASP A 967 14.96 43.56 -42.60
N ASP A 968 15.71 43.71 -43.69
CA ASP A 968 15.20 44.18 -45.00
C ASP A 968 14.17 43.22 -45.65
N ASP A 969 13.94 42.04 -45.06
CA ASP A 969 13.02 41.00 -45.53
C ASP A 969 11.53 41.31 -45.27
N ILE A 970 11.21 42.32 -44.44
CA ILE A 970 9.85 42.79 -44.19
C ILE A 970 9.68 44.27 -44.52
N ILE A 971 8.55 44.63 -45.14
CA ILE A 971 8.25 46.03 -45.44
C ILE A 971 7.85 46.75 -44.14
N THR A 972 8.74 47.55 -43.58
CA THR A 972 8.44 48.36 -42.40
C THR A 972 7.76 49.68 -42.79
N LEU A 973 6.56 49.90 -42.27
CA LEU A 973 5.74 51.10 -42.49
C LEU A 973 5.77 51.99 -41.25
N ASP A 974 6.49 53.11 -41.33
CA ASP A 974 6.55 54.09 -40.25
C ASP A 974 5.27 54.92 -40.23
N ILE A 975 4.36 54.63 -39.28
CA ILE A 975 3.03 55.24 -39.24
C ILE A 975 3.14 56.77 -39.18
N ASP A 976 4.00 57.32 -38.32
CA ASP A 976 4.07 58.76 -38.10
C ASP A 976 4.53 59.49 -39.38
N SER A 977 5.47 58.89 -40.12
CA SER A 977 5.91 59.41 -41.41
C SER A 977 4.78 59.44 -42.44
N ILE A 978 3.96 58.38 -42.51
CA ILE A 978 2.82 58.29 -43.45
C ILE A 978 1.75 59.33 -43.10
N LEU A 979 1.48 59.52 -41.81
CA LEU A 979 0.51 60.51 -41.33
C LEU A 979 1.00 61.95 -41.57
N ILE A 980 2.29 62.24 -41.36
CA ILE A 980 2.86 63.59 -41.58
C ILE A 980 2.88 63.96 -43.07
N MET A 981 3.13 63.00 -43.97
CA MET A 981 3.10 63.24 -45.42
C MET A 981 1.69 63.54 -45.94
N ASN A 982 0.65 63.10 -45.22
CA ASN A 982 -0.76 63.31 -45.53
C ASN A 982 -1.39 64.26 -44.50
N ASP A 983 -1.04 65.55 -44.58
CA ASP A 983 -1.55 66.59 -43.68
C ASP A 983 -3.06 66.81 -43.85
N LEU A 984 -3.76 67.17 -42.76
CA LEU A 984 -5.22 67.38 -42.67
C LEU A 984 -5.80 68.35 -43.72
N ASN A 985 -4.94 69.14 -44.38
CA ASN A 985 -5.31 70.10 -45.42
C ASN A 985 -5.47 69.48 -46.82
N SER A 986 -5.22 68.17 -46.99
CA SER A 986 -5.52 67.47 -48.25
C SER A 986 -7.03 67.20 -48.36
N ASN A 987 -7.67 67.69 -49.43
CA ASN A 987 -9.08 67.37 -49.77
C ASN A 987 -9.23 65.88 -50.11
N MET A 988 -9.23 65.01 -49.11
CA MET A 988 -9.74 63.65 -49.23
C MET A 988 -11.26 63.69 -49.13
N ASP A 989 -11.95 63.06 -50.08
CA ASP A 989 -13.39 62.87 -49.98
C ASP A 989 -13.69 62.01 -48.75
N ASN A 990 -14.23 62.61 -47.69
CA ASN A 990 -14.68 61.93 -46.46
C ASN A 990 -15.71 60.79 -46.69
N ASN A 991 -16.14 60.59 -47.95
CA ASN A 991 -17.07 59.55 -48.38
C ASN A 991 -16.39 58.34 -49.05
N CYS A 992 -15.06 58.33 -49.24
CA CYS A 992 -14.35 57.18 -49.80
C CYS A 992 -14.10 56.13 -48.72
N PHE A 993 -15.15 55.43 -48.30
CA PHE A 993 -15.00 54.22 -47.48
C PHE A 993 -14.45 53.10 -48.36
N SER A 994 -13.49 52.32 -47.85
CA SER A 994 -12.98 51.15 -48.56
C SER A 994 -14.15 50.22 -48.90
N SER A 995 -14.20 49.69 -50.13
CA SER A 995 -15.25 48.74 -50.54
C SER A 995 -15.00 47.32 -50.00
N VAL A 996 -14.18 47.19 -48.96
CA VAL A 996 -13.75 45.91 -48.38
C VAL A 996 -14.88 45.35 -47.55
N VAL A 997 -15.26 44.10 -47.81
CA VAL A 997 -16.33 43.40 -47.07
C VAL A 997 -15.68 42.51 -46.03
N VAL A 998 -15.89 42.84 -44.74
CA VAL A 998 -15.43 42.05 -43.59
C VAL A 998 -16.64 41.53 -42.80
N LYS A 999 -16.61 40.25 -42.41
CA LYS A 999 -17.67 39.57 -41.66
C LYS A 999 -17.26 39.39 -40.20
N GLY A 1000 -18.24 39.27 -39.30
CA GLY A 1000 -17.97 39.03 -37.86
C GLY A 1000 -17.30 37.69 -37.53
N GLU A 1001 -17.25 36.75 -38.48
CA GLU A 1001 -16.53 35.47 -38.36
C GLU A 1001 -15.07 35.56 -38.84
N ASP A 1002 -14.69 36.67 -39.50
CA ASP A 1002 -13.32 36.87 -39.97
C ASP A 1002 -12.41 37.18 -38.77
N ILE A 1003 -11.15 36.76 -38.85
CA ILE A 1003 -10.17 36.93 -37.77
C ILE A 1003 -9.88 38.43 -37.61
N ALA A 1004 -10.08 38.96 -36.40
CA ALA A 1004 -9.77 40.36 -36.11
C ALA A 1004 -8.28 40.56 -35.77
N TYR A 1005 -7.70 39.65 -34.99
CA TYR A 1005 -6.32 39.75 -34.53
C TYR A 1005 -5.66 38.39 -34.29
N ILE A 1006 -4.33 38.38 -34.20
CA ILE A 1006 -3.54 37.23 -33.75
C ILE A 1006 -2.67 37.62 -32.56
N ILE A 1007 -2.89 36.99 -31.40
CA ILE A 1007 -2.11 37.23 -30.20
C ILE A 1007 -1.27 35.99 -29.86
N PHE A 1008 0.03 36.19 -29.64
CA PHE A 1008 0.94 35.12 -29.24
C PHE A 1008 0.96 34.90 -27.74
N THR A 1009 0.88 33.64 -27.32
CA THR A 1009 1.04 33.21 -25.92
C THR A 1009 2.33 32.40 -25.74
N SER A 1010 2.86 32.34 -24.52
CA SER A 1010 4.18 31.76 -24.22
C SER A 1010 4.35 30.29 -24.61
N GLY A 1011 3.27 29.52 -24.76
CA GLY A 1011 3.28 28.11 -25.16
C GLY A 1011 3.99 27.21 -24.14
N SER A 1012 3.35 26.10 -23.72
CA SER A 1012 3.96 25.14 -22.78
C SER A 1012 5.27 24.50 -23.28
N THR A 1013 5.57 24.61 -24.57
CA THR A 1013 6.76 24.04 -25.23
C THR A 1013 7.88 25.07 -25.44
N GLY A 1014 7.74 26.31 -24.96
CA GLY A 1014 8.70 27.41 -25.14
C GLY A 1014 8.68 28.08 -26.52
N ILE A 1015 7.89 27.56 -27.47
CA ILE A 1015 7.63 28.17 -28.78
C ILE A 1015 6.30 28.94 -28.69
N PRO A 1016 6.28 30.25 -29.01
CA PRO A 1016 5.05 31.03 -28.98
C PRO A 1016 3.94 30.43 -29.85
N LYS A 1017 2.70 30.40 -29.34
CA LYS A 1017 1.53 29.88 -30.07
C LYS A 1017 0.60 31.03 -30.45
N ALA A 1018 0.24 31.11 -31.74
CA ALA A 1018 -0.71 32.07 -32.26
C ALA A 1018 -2.15 31.69 -31.88
N VAL A 1019 -2.83 32.56 -31.13
CA VAL A 1019 -4.28 32.49 -30.88
C VAL A 1019 -4.96 33.37 -31.92
N ARG A 1020 -5.90 32.80 -32.67
CA ARG A 1020 -6.70 33.47 -33.71
C ARG A 1020 -8.08 33.81 -33.18
#